data_AF-A0A928GIH9-F1
#
_entry.id   AF-A0A928GIH9-F1
#
_cell.length_a   1.000
_cell.length_b   1.000
_cell.length_c   1.000
_cell.angle_alpha   90.00
_cell.angle_beta   90.00
_cell.angle_gamma   90.00
#
_symmetry.space_group_name_H-M   'P 1'
#
loop_
_entity.id
_entity.type
_entity.pdbx_description
1 polymer ?
#
loop_
_entity_poly.entity_id
_entity_poly.type
_entity_poly.pdbx_seq_one_letter_code
_entity_poly.pdbx_strand_id
1 'polypeptide(L)'
;MRKFTSLMLMLLCAVTAWAGPTDLPEITTDLENPIYYTIYNTRSGSTNSGDRVWGLGGLIYYAGDEVGLKDAVDNITSLDNKYKFYFTGSHDALYIHNAATGKKLASLSSWTEEGTAWAVGVSPKGNGLAFGPQGGLNSNNCWNEKNYATDASESDFTTYSANDNGSVFVVEPVSEHKFPETDKFYTIECPLFYNVQGEAKGLYVDTDGSIKWNTVDLTNKNFYWVPTIKDGYVVLKNVGTSTYLGAGTMSEDETPCYITPLGSNQFGIKGDNYVIHANGHGNGAYESGSLANWANNANTASAWSFVEREDPDAITEVTIVYNFVYEGETKYSQTYNTIVGQEYLAISVTFPFGVSAVKPEGTICADDIEVIDGVNTITKEITLNISLPFEYADNYDNINKWYFLQFHATSKNYLYYGGSADVLDASKTTFDAEDDNYYWGFVGNPFDGYTVVNRGAGADKALNAGESGAIVGDEAQVMTLTASSHAEDGFFMQNLTGSYTQRFNKQNNKVVYWSGADAGSTFMTEDPDEALVALVNDFKTYASSGLGYVGGYTVDKADAINAIETYADMKAFKAANTPITFDESKYYRIQNVYRTTFISVTGTDRVLKAEDKANVSQLWQIENGTTDGKYFIKSPNAGYMQAVGTNALAENGAEFNISSFGEGYGQYAIKSDNNMLAGINASTLGTWWNGTIDSDMSYRFIETTDVEINIDEFASIYLPFAVEVEGATAYAIEETNSTHAILAEKADIPANQGAILAGNGTAKLNIINDATSDWTNNMLKGSTIDTYVEGPAYVLGTVNDVTGLYKAKLKRNENGEEDTTHFKNNANKAYLVVEGASESVSYGLRLPGATGIEEVVVENGVKAIYDLTGRRVESVTVPGIYIVNGKKVLVK
;
A
#
# COMPACT_ATOMS: atom_id res chain seq x y z
N MET A 1 -49.42 28.89 35.55
CA MET A 1 -47.98 29.19 35.45
C MET A 1 -47.21 29.11 36.77
N ARG A 2 -47.71 29.58 37.94
CA ARG A 2 -47.03 29.34 39.24
C ARG A 2 -47.10 27.89 39.78
N LYS A 3 -47.86 26.99 39.14
CA LYS A 3 -48.03 25.57 39.52
C LYS A 3 -46.93 24.62 38.98
N PHE A 4 -46.14 25.04 37.99
CA PHE A 4 -45.09 24.21 37.37
C PHE A 4 -43.70 24.46 37.99
N THR A 5 -43.47 25.66 38.52
CA THR A 5 -42.13 26.11 38.96
C THR A 5 -41.64 25.51 40.28
N SER A 6 -42.52 25.07 41.19
CA SER A 6 -42.09 24.56 42.51
C SER A 6 -41.81 23.05 42.53
N LEU A 7 -42.49 22.25 41.70
CA LEU A 7 -42.20 20.82 41.55
C LEU A 7 -40.85 20.60 40.83
N MET A 8 -40.55 21.45 39.83
CA MET A 8 -39.23 21.51 39.18
C MET A 8 -38.11 21.85 40.18
N LEU A 9 -38.37 22.68 41.19
CA LEU A 9 -37.36 23.12 42.16
C LEU A 9 -36.97 22.00 43.15
N MET A 10 -37.87 21.07 43.46
CA MET A 10 -37.54 19.86 44.24
C MET A 10 -36.67 18.88 43.44
N LEU A 11 -36.91 18.70 42.14
CA LEU A 11 -36.06 17.89 41.27
C LEU A 11 -34.69 18.57 41.03
N LEU A 12 -34.64 19.90 40.91
CA LEU A 12 -33.40 20.63 40.60
C LEU A 12 -32.32 20.50 41.69
N CYS A 13 -32.70 20.35 42.95
CA CYS A 13 -31.75 20.16 44.06
C CYS A 13 -31.09 18.77 44.07
N ALA A 14 -31.59 17.79 43.30
CA ALA A 14 -31.00 16.46 43.18
C ALA A 14 -30.01 16.32 42.00
N VAL A 15 -29.94 17.30 41.10
CA VAL A 15 -29.28 17.16 39.77
C VAL A 15 -27.88 17.79 39.70
N THR A 16 -27.35 18.43 40.74
CA THR A 16 -26.02 19.08 40.65
C THR A 16 -24.82 18.15 40.88
N ALA A 17 -24.96 16.83 40.73
CA ALA A 17 -23.82 15.91 40.70
C ALA A 17 -24.06 14.74 39.71
N TRP A 18 -23.49 14.86 38.51
CA TRP A 18 -23.04 13.76 37.62
C TRP A 18 -24.03 12.60 37.34
N ALA A 19 -25.13 12.89 36.62
CA ALA A 19 -25.86 11.92 35.78
C ALA A 19 -26.71 12.68 34.73
N GLY A 20 -26.85 12.12 33.52
CA GLY A 20 -27.67 12.68 32.43
C GLY A 20 -29.19 12.59 32.69
N PRO A 21 -30.05 13.21 31.86
CA PRO A 21 -31.44 13.53 32.22
C PRO A 21 -32.45 12.36 32.18
N THR A 22 -32.04 11.11 31.96
CA THR A 22 -32.95 10.09 31.40
C THR A 22 -33.61 9.12 32.38
N ASP A 23 -33.23 9.07 33.67
CA ASP A 23 -33.68 7.95 34.54
C ASP A 23 -34.42 8.41 35.80
N LEU A 24 -35.43 9.28 35.65
CA LEU A 24 -36.39 9.59 36.72
C LEU A 24 -37.79 9.08 36.34
N PRO A 25 -38.54 8.45 37.27
CA PRO A 25 -39.88 7.96 36.99
C PRO A 25 -40.85 9.13 36.70
N GLU A 26 -41.61 9.00 35.62
CA GLU A 26 -42.64 9.95 35.21
C GLU A 26 -43.84 9.91 36.17
N ILE A 27 -44.30 11.09 36.61
CA ILE A 27 -45.42 11.25 37.54
C ILE A 27 -46.66 11.65 36.73
N THR A 28 -47.65 10.76 36.65
CA THR A 28 -48.91 11.05 35.95
C THR A 28 -49.97 11.67 36.88
N THR A 29 -50.85 12.48 36.29
CA THR A 29 -52.11 12.94 36.91
C THR A 29 -53.34 12.28 36.29
N ASP A 30 -53.14 11.49 35.23
CA ASP A 30 -54.17 10.72 34.55
C ASP A 30 -54.27 9.32 35.15
N LEU A 31 -55.46 8.99 35.67
CA LEU A 31 -55.74 7.74 36.37
C LEU A 31 -56.30 6.65 35.45
N GLU A 32 -56.64 6.96 34.19
CA GLU A 32 -57.18 5.99 33.24
C GLU A 32 -56.07 5.20 32.52
N ASN A 33 -54.85 5.76 32.40
CA ASN A 33 -53.68 5.09 31.81
C ASN A 33 -52.38 5.35 32.62
N PRO A 34 -52.21 4.74 33.81
CA PRO A 34 -51.01 4.98 34.62
C PRO A 34 -49.78 4.24 34.08
N ILE A 35 -48.60 4.88 34.18
CA ILE A 35 -47.31 4.26 33.84
C ILE A 35 -46.86 3.38 35.01
N TYR A 36 -46.58 2.11 34.70
CA TYR A 36 -46.24 1.09 35.69
C TYR A 36 -44.74 0.84 35.75
N TYR A 37 -44.23 0.71 36.97
CA TYR A 37 -42.83 0.43 37.26
C TYR A 37 -42.69 -0.85 38.07
N THR A 38 -41.59 -1.56 37.87
CA THR A 38 -41.18 -2.69 38.70
C THR A 38 -39.97 -2.30 39.53
N ILE A 39 -39.95 -2.67 40.81
CA ILE A 39 -38.87 -2.33 41.75
C ILE A 39 -38.08 -3.61 42.05
N TYR A 40 -36.78 -3.60 41.77
CA TYR A 40 -35.87 -4.71 42.09
C TYR A 40 -34.74 -4.26 43.02
N ASN A 41 -34.19 -5.19 43.81
CA ASN A 41 -33.01 -4.96 44.65
C ASN A 41 -31.78 -5.61 44.02
N THR A 42 -30.79 -4.79 43.70
CA THR A 42 -29.56 -5.25 43.06
C THR A 42 -28.51 -5.62 44.10
N ARG A 43 -28.58 -6.83 44.67
CA ARG A 43 -27.43 -7.46 45.34
C ARG A 43 -27.00 -8.69 44.51
N SER A 44 -26.03 -8.50 43.64
CA SER A 44 -25.35 -9.59 42.93
C SER A 44 -24.12 -10.04 43.74
N GLY A 45 -24.22 -11.17 44.46
CA GLY A 45 -23.09 -11.73 45.20
C GLY A 45 -23.42 -13.08 45.82
N SER A 46 -22.47 -14.02 45.73
CA SER A 46 -22.60 -15.46 45.94
C SER A 46 -23.23 -15.95 47.25
N THR A 47 -23.84 -17.12 47.13
CA THR A 47 -24.32 -18.08 48.15
C THR A 47 -23.56 -18.14 49.48
N ASN A 48 -24.33 -18.41 50.56
CA ASN A 48 -23.95 -18.97 51.88
C ASN A 48 -23.60 -18.00 53.04
N SER A 49 -24.61 -17.42 53.67
CA SER A 49 -24.77 -17.32 55.14
C SER A 49 -26.07 -16.58 55.47
N GLY A 50 -26.72 -16.91 56.58
CA GLY A 50 -28.08 -16.50 56.96
C GLY A 50 -28.32 -15.02 57.28
N ASP A 51 -27.86 -14.10 56.45
CA ASP A 51 -28.12 -12.67 56.60
C ASP A 51 -29.40 -12.26 55.84
N ARG A 52 -30.45 -11.97 56.60
CA ARG A 52 -31.78 -11.62 56.11
C ARG A 52 -31.77 -10.23 55.45
N VAL A 53 -32.29 -10.15 54.22
CA VAL A 53 -32.48 -8.90 53.46
C VAL A 53 -33.76 -8.22 53.96
N TRP A 54 -33.64 -7.22 54.84
CA TRP A 54 -34.80 -6.54 55.47
C TRP A 54 -35.39 -5.35 54.68
N GLY A 55 -34.90 -5.05 53.47
CA GLY A 55 -35.32 -3.87 52.69
C GLY A 55 -36.63 -3.99 51.91
N LEU A 56 -36.80 -5.03 51.06
CA LEU A 56 -38.04 -5.25 50.30
C LEU A 56 -39.16 -5.85 51.14
N GLY A 57 -38.79 -6.65 52.16
CA GLY A 57 -39.73 -7.35 53.02
C GLY A 57 -40.71 -6.41 53.72
N GLY A 58 -40.28 -5.21 54.10
CA GLY A 58 -41.13 -4.23 54.78
C GLY A 58 -42.25 -3.63 53.92
N LEU A 59 -42.01 -3.46 52.61
CA LEU A 59 -43.01 -2.92 51.67
C LEU A 59 -44.05 -3.97 51.28
N ILE A 60 -43.64 -5.24 51.20
CA ILE A 60 -44.53 -6.37 50.89
C ILE A 60 -45.39 -6.75 52.11
N TYR A 61 -44.84 -6.63 53.34
CA TYR A 61 -45.56 -6.99 54.57
C TYR A 61 -46.80 -6.09 54.85
N TYR A 62 -46.81 -4.85 54.35
CA TYR A 62 -47.98 -3.95 54.47
C TYR A 62 -49.07 -4.19 53.39
N ALA A 63 -48.79 -5.01 52.37
CA ALA A 63 -49.76 -5.38 51.34
C ALA A 63 -50.72 -6.51 51.76
N GLY A 64 -50.50 -7.14 52.91
CA GLY A 64 -51.53 -7.89 53.65
C GLY A 64 -51.47 -9.42 53.64
N ASP A 65 -50.40 -10.08 53.16
CA ASP A 65 -50.30 -11.55 53.24
C ASP A 65 -48.97 -12.04 53.83
N GLU A 66 -49.06 -12.93 54.83
CA GLU A 66 -47.93 -13.70 55.35
C GLU A 66 -47.53 -14.80 54.35
N VAL A 67 -46.66 -14.47 53.39
CA VAL A 67 -46.00 -15.48 52.56
C VAL A 67 -44.51 -15.49 52.90
N GLY A 68 -43.99 -16.66 53.25
CA GLY A 68 -42.62 -16.86 53.72
C GLY A 68 -41.57 -16.32 52.74
N LEU A 69 -40.69 -15.47 53.26
CA LEU A 69 -39.64 -14.71 52.56
C LEU A 69 -38.61 -15.52 51.74
N LYS A 70 -38.76 -16.84 51.62
CA LYS A 70 -37.81 -17.69 50.88
C LYS A 70 -38.21 -17.91 49.41
N ASP A 71 -39.49 -17.86 49.07
CA ASP A 71 -39.95 -18.17 47.69
C ASP A 71 -40.00 -16.95 46.75
N ALA A 72 -39.83 -15.73 47.29
CA ALA A 72 -39.90 -14.49 46.52
C ALA A 72 -38.59 -14.09 45.83
N VAL A 73 -37.45 -14.69 46.18
CA VAL A 73 -36.13 -14.26 45.68
C VAL A 73 -35.67 -15.07 44.47
N ASP A 74 -36.14 -16.31 44.30
CA ASP A 74 -35.73 -17.18 43.19
C ASP A 74 -36.69 -17.15 41.97
N ASN A 75 -37.79 -16.38 42.04
CA ASN A 75 -38.82 -16.32 40.98
C ASN A 75 -39.28 -14.89 40.60
N ILE A 76 -38.40 -13.90 40.60
CA ILE A 76 -38.70 -12.56 40.04
C ILE A 76 -38.44 -12.56 38.52
N THR A 77 -39.22 -13.36 37.81
CA THR A 77 -39.46 -13.21 36.36
C THR A 77 -40.95 -13.24 36.04
N SER A 78 -41.82 -13.32 37.05
CA SER A 78 -43.28 -13.28 36.84
C SER A 78 -43.82 -11.84 36.85
N LEU A 79 -44.51 -11.47 35.76
CA LEU A 79 -45.23 -10.20 35.54
C LEU A 79 -46.51 -10.07 36.40
N ASP A 80 -46.55 -10.68 37.59
CA ASP A 80 -47.73 -10.64 38.46
C ASP A 80 -47.96 -9.20 38.96
N ASN A 81 -49.18 -8.66 38.82
CA ASN A 81 -49.51 -7.25 39.11
C ASN A 81 -49.26 -6.86 40.58
N LYS A 82 -49.06 -7.86 41.45
CA LYS A 82 -48.75 -7.73 42.88
C LYS A 82 -47.39 -7.07 43.13
N TYR A 83 -46.48 -7.13 42.15
CA TYR A 83 -45.12 -6.59 42.22
C TYR A 83 -44.92 -5.31 41.39
N LYS A 84 -46.00 -4.74 40.84
CA LYS A 84 -45.99 -3.50 40.05
C LYS A 84 -46.50 -2.32 40.88
N PHE A 85 -45.92 -1.15 40.65
CA PHE A 85 -46.26 0.08 41.38
C PHE A 85 -46.45 1.24 40.41
N TYR A 86 -47.26 2.22 40.82
CA TYR A 86 -47.41 3.48 40.10
C TYR A 86 -47.39 4.67 41.06
N PHE A 87 -46.98 5.83 40.54
CA PHE A 87 -46.76 7.04 41.33
C PHE A 87 -47.81 8.09 40.96
N THR A 88 -48.33 8.78 41.98
CA THR A 88 -49.27 9.91 41.78
C THR A 88 -48.84 11.09 42.64
N GLY A 89 -49.15 12.32 42.24
CA GLY A 89 -48.77 13.52 42.98
C GLY A 89 -49.94 14.47 43.26
N SER A 90 -49.83 15.24 44.34
CA SER A 90 -50.60 16.46 44.61
C SER A 90 -49.64 17.64 44.81
N HIS A 91 -50.16 18.86 44.99
CA HIS A 91 -49.33 20.06 45.14
C HIS A 91 -48.32 19.97 46.30
N ASP A 92 -48.64 19.20 47.34
CA ASP A 92 -47.89 19.14 48.59
C ASP A 92 -47.30 17.76 48.90
N ALA A 93 -47.57 16.74 48.06
CA ALA A 93 -47.08 15.38 48.31
C ALA A 93 -47.01 14.42 47.11
N LEU A 94 -46.04 13.51 47.12
CA LEU A 94 -45.91 12.36 46.19
C LEU A 94 -46.40 11.07 46.88
N TYR A 95 -47.15 10.23 46.16
CA TYR A 95 -47.74 8.99 46.66
C TYR A 95 -47.37 7.78 45.80
N ILE A 96 -47.11 6.65 46.45
CA ILE A 96 -46.82 5.35 45.81
C ILE A 96 -47.98 4.40 46.04
N HIS A 97 -48.43 3.74 44.98
CA HIS A 97 -49.55 2.79 45.02
C HIS A 97 -49.15 1.41 44.49
N ASN A 98 -49.76 0.36 45.03
CA ASN A 98 -49.64 -0.99 44.49
C ASN A 98 -50.66 -1.21 43.36
N ALA A 99 -50.20 -1.71 42.20
CA ALA A 99 -51.04 -1.85 41.01
C ALA A 99 -52.13 -2.93 41.14
N ALA A 100 -51.94 -3.96 41.97
CA ALA A 100 -52.93 -5.02 42.16
C ALA A 100 -54.07 -4.63 43.12
N THR A 101 -53.81 -3.75 44.08
CA THR A 101 -54.78 -3.42 45.16
C THR A 101 -55.25 -1.97 45.15
N GLY A 102 -54.58 -1.08 44.42
CA GLY A 102 -54.84 0.36 44.40
C GLY A 102 -54.58 1.07 45.74
N LYS A 103 -54.03 0.37 46.74
CA LYS A 103 -53.76 0.94 48.07
C LYS A 103 -52.52 1.81 48.04
N LYS A 104 -52.62 2.98 48.67
CA LYS A 104 -51.53 3.90 48.93
C LYS A 104 -50.59 3.33 50.00
N LEU A 105 -49.33 3.13 49.64
CA LEU A 105 -48.32 2.51 50.49
C LEU A 105 -47.44 3.53 51.24
N ALA A 106 -47.18 4.70 50.64
CA ALA A 106 -46.35 5.75 51.25
C ALA A 106 -46.69 7.16 50.73
N SER A 107 -46.27 8.20 51.46
CA SER A 107 -46.34 9.61 51.04
C SER A 107 -45.10 10.43 51.40
N LEU A 108 -44.61 11.27 50.48
CA LEU A 108 -43.65 12.34 50.75
C LEU A 108 -44.39 13.67 50.89
N SER A 109 -44.16 14.48 51.94
CA SER A 109 -44.63 15.88 52.00
C SER A 109 -43.51 16.80 52.48
N SER A 110 -43.50 18.08 52.06
CA SER A 110 -42.43 19.01 52.45
C SER A 110 -42.57 19.62 53.85
N TRP A 111 -43.73 19.52 54.51
CA TRP A 111 -43.91 20.03 55.87
C TRP A 111 -45.09 19.32 56.54
N THR A 112 -44.82 18.41 57.49
CA THR A 112 -45.63 18.22 58.72
C THR A 112 -44.95 17.24 59.68
N GLU A 113 -45.07 17.56 60.97
CA GLU A 113 -44.77 16.70 62.13
C GLU A 113 -45.79 15.54 62.18
N GLU A 114 -45.31 14.38 62.64
CA GLU A 114 -46.00 13.09 62.85
C GLU A 114 -46.25 12.19 61.63
N GLY A 115 -45.46 11.10 61.53
CA GLY A 115 -45.82 9.86 60.84
C GLY A 115 -45.04 9.54 59.54
N THR A 116 -43.87 8.91 59.68
CA THR A 116 -43.13 8.14 58.63
C THR A 116 -42.85 8.85 57.30
N ALA A 117 -41.96 9.85 57.33
CA ALA A 117 -41.34 10.38 56.12
C ALA A 117 -40.08 9.57 55.73
N TRP A 118 -40.04 9.09 54.48
CA TRP A 118 -38.86 8.48 53.86
C TRP A 118 -38.17 9.53 52.98
N ALA A 119 -36.86 9.70 53.12
CA ALA A 119 -36.03 10.58 52.31
C ALA A 119 -35.44 9.83 51.11
N VAL A 120 -35.26 10.53 49.98
CA VAL A 120 -34.68 10.02 48.73
C VAL A 120 -33.32 10.66 48.47
N GLY A 121 -32.30 9.86 48.16
CA GLY A 121 -30.98 10.34 47.71
C GLY A 121 -30.51 9.61 46.45
N VAL A 122 -29.64 10.24 45.66
CA VAL A 122 -29.03 9.62 44.47
C VAL A 122 -27.82 8.78 44.91
N SER A 123 -27.70 7.55 44.41
CA SER A 123 -26.60 6.64 44.77
C SER A 123 -25.23 7.20 44.34
N PRO A 124 -24.16 7.10 45.16
CA PRO A 124 -22.82 7.57 44.80
C PRO A 124 -22.18 6.85 43.59
N LYS A 125 -22.79 5.76 43.10
CA LYS A 125 -22.31 4.98 41.95
C LYS A 125 -23.10 5.24 40.65
N GLY A 126 -23.89 6.30 40.60
CA GLY A 126 -24.40 6.88 39.35
C GLY A 126 -25.70 6.28 38.80
N ASN A 127 -26.13 5.08 39.22
CA ASN A 127 -27.34 4.45 38.68
C ASN A 127 -28.31 4.03 39.81
N GLY A 128 -29.24 4.91 40.20
CA GLY A 128 -30.39 4.57 41.05
C GLY A 128 -30.71 5.50 42.22
N LEU A 129 -31.95 5.39 42.75
CA LEU A 129 -32.47 6.12 43.91
C LEU A 129 -32.39 5.27 45.19
N ALA A 130 -32.01 5.89 46.31
CA ALA A 130 -31.96 5.27 47.64
C ALA A 130 -33.04 5.86 48.56
N PHE A 131 -33.72 5.01 49.35
CA PHE A 131 -34.80 5.40 50.27
C PHE A 131 -34.45 5.06 51.72
N GLY A 132 -34.69 5.96 52.69
CA GLY A 132 -34.51 5.67 54.12
C GLY A 132 -35.28 6.60 55.08
N PRO A 133 -35.47 6.22 56.36
CA PRO A 133 -36.19 7.04 57.33
C PRO A 133 -35.43 8.34 57.67
N GLN A 134 -36.17 9.44 57.86
CA GLN A 134 -35.70 10.84 57.91
C GLN A 134 -34.58 11.16 58.93
N GLY A 135 -34.23 10.25 59.85
CA GLY A 135 -33.12 10.43 60.81
C GLY A 135 -31.76 9.85 60.37
N GLY A 136 -31.70 9.06 59.29
CA GLY A 136 -30.49 8.33 58.87
C GLY A 136 -29.57 9.05 57.87
N LEU A 137 -30.02 10.17 57.29
CA LEU A 137 -29.29 10.93 56.28
C LEU A 137 -28.98 12.33 56.81
N ASN A 138 -28.04 12.42 57.76
CA ASN A 138 -27.44 13.70 58.12
C ASN A 138 -26.36 14.06 57.10
N SER A 139 -26.11 15.35 56.89
CA SER A 139 -25.16 15.87 55.89
C SER A 139 -23.69 15.47 56.11
N ASN A 140 -23.39 14.69 57.15
CA ASN A 140 -22.03 14.23 57.48
C ASN A 140 -21.80 12.73 57.24
N ASN A 141 -22.82 11.92 56.93
CA ASN A 141 -22.66 10.47 56.72
C ASN A 141 -22.51 10.05 55.25
N CYS A 142 -22.49 10.99 54.31
CA CYS A 142 -22.18 10.70 52.89
C CYS A 142 -20.79 11.19 52.46
N TRP A 143 -20.00 11.81 53.35
CA TRP A 143 -18.74 12.46 53.00
C TRP A 143 -17.71 12.41 54.16
N ASN A 144 -16.96 11.31 54.31
CA ASN A 144 -15.50 11.26 54.52
C ASN A 144 -14.94 9.99 55.20
N GLU A 145 -13.69 9.74 54.86
CA GLU A 145 -12.80 8.64 55.25
C GLU A 145 -12.34 8.68 56.74
N LYS A 146 -12.24 7.49 57.37
CA LYS A 146 -11.44 7.11 58.57
C LYS A 146 -11.80 7.58 60.00
N ASN A 147 -11.86 6.56 60.89
CA ASN A 147 -11.40 6.43 62.30
C ASN A 147 -12.33 6.69 63.52
N TYR A 148 -12.61 5.55 64.20
CA TYR A 148 -12.60 5.18 65.65
C TYR A 148 -13.37 5.96 66.77
N ALA A 149 -14.32 5.21 67.37
CA ALA A 149 -14.58 4.89 68.79
C ALA A 149 -14.82 5.99 69.87
N THR A 150 -15.92 5.88 70.66
CA THR A 150 -15.99 5.29 72.04
C THR A 150 -17.34 5.63 72.77
N ASP A 151 -17.96 4.59 73.39
CA ASP A 151 -18.89 4.51 74.56
C ASP A 151 -20.14 5.40 74.71
N ALA A 152 -21.29 5.03 75.29
CA ALA A 152 -22.10 3.84 75.66
C ALA A 152 -23.46 4.45 76.15
N SER A 153 -24.69 3.88 76.03
CA SER A 153 -25.23 2.66 76.66
C SER A 153 -26.65 2.29 76.15
N GLU A 154 -26.85 0.99 75.90
CA GLU A 154 -28.04 0.12 76.03
C GLU A 154 -29.47 0.62 75.70
N SER A 155 -30.06 0.09 74.62
CA SER A 155 -30.99 -1.06 74.66
C SER A 155 -31.52 -1.40 73.26
N ASP A 156 -31.33 -2.66 72.87
CA ASP A 156 -31.98 -3.38 71.76
C ASP A 156 -31.94 -2.76 70.35
N PHE A 157 -30.73 -2.66 69.79
CA PHE A 157 -30.29 -3.33 68.56
C PHE A 157 -28.90 -2.78 68.20
N THR A 158 -27.88 -3.58 68.48
CA THR A 158 -26.46 -3.26 68.27
C THR A 158 -26.14 -2.99 66.81
N THR A 159 -25.57 -1.80 66.57
CA THR A 159 -24.69 -1.39 65.47
C THR A 159 -24.29 -2.48 64.48
N TYR A 160 -24.95 -2.52 63.32
CA TYR A 160 -24.32 -3.05 62.11
C TYR A 160 -23.46 -1.94 61.51
N SER A 161 -22.17 -2.20 61.34
CA SER A 161 -21.22 -1.28 60.72
C SER A 161 -21.71 -0.87 59.33
N ALA A 162 -21.73 0.43 59.04
CA ALA A 162 -22.06 1.01 57.74
C ALA A 162 -20.96 0.77 56.68
N ASN A 163 -20.54 -0.48 56.50
CA ASN A 163 -19.57 -0.88 55.49
C ASN A 163 -20.14 -1.82 54.42
N ASP A 164 -21.42 -2.15 54.45
CA ASP A 164 -22.06 -2.89 53.36
C ASP A 164 -23.26 -2.10 52.81
N ASN A 165 -23.01 -1.48 51.65
CA ASN A 165 -23.94 -1.19 50.56
C ASN A 165 -25.42 -1.13 50.96
N GLY A 166 -25.91 0.08 51.24
CA GLY A 166 -27.34 0.38 51.33
C GLY A 166 -28.09 -0.17 50.12
N SER A 167 -29.30 -0.68 50.35
CA SER A 167 -30.15 -1.29 49.31
C SER A 167 -30.42 -0.27 48.20
N VAL A 168 -29.84 -0.51 47.02
CA VAL A 168 -30.09 0.29 45.82
C VAL A 168 -31.33 -0.28 45.14
N PHE A 169 -32.33 0.55 44.93
CA PHE A 169 -33.50 0.21 44.13
C PHE A 169 -33.35 0.86 42.76
N VAL A 170 -33.27 0.03 41.72
CA VAL A 170 -33.24 0.49 40.33
C VAL A 170 -34.67 0.43 39.80
N VAL A 171 -35.13 1.54 39.22
CA VAL A 171 -36.43 1.67 38.58
C VAL A 171 -36.17 1.79 37.08
N GLU A 172 -36.53 0.77 36.31
CA GLU A 172 -36.42 0.81 34.85
C GLU A 172 -37.81 1.05 34.24
N PRO A 173 -37.95 1.95 33.24
CA PRO A 173 -39.15 1.99 32.43
C PRO A 173 -39.22 0.70 31.61
N VAL A 174 -40.37 0.02 31.63
CA VAL A 174 -40.59 -1.08 30.69
C VAL A 174 -40.57 -0.46 29.29
N SER A 175 -39.61 -0.84 28.45
CA SER A 175 -39.52 -0.42 27.05
C SER A 175 -40.91 -0.48 26.41
N GLU A 176 -41.37 0.62 25.80
CA GLU A 176 -42.69 0.71 25.16
C GLU A 176 -42.90 -0.47 24.20
N HIS A 177 -43.68 -1.45 24.63
CA HIS A 177 -44.27 -2.42 23.71
C HIS A 177 -45.46 -1.72 23.07
N LYS A 178 -45.38 -1.37 21.78
CA LYS A 178 -46.54 -0.87 21.05
C LYS A 178 -47.49 -2.06 20.83
N PHE A 179 -48.43 -2.26 21.76
CA PHE A 179 -49.52 -3.21 21.55
C PHE A 179 -50.29 -2.83 20.28
N PRO A 180 -50.76 -3.80 19.49
CA PRO A 180 -51.54 -3.48 18.29
C PRO A 180 -52.81 -2.73 18.69
N GLU A 181 -53.13 -1.65 17.98
CA GLU A 181 -54.32 -0.86 18.24
C GLU A 181 -55.55 -1.56 17.68
N THR A 182 -56.70 -1.37 18.34
CA THR A 182 -57.97 -1.95 17.87
C THR A 182 -58.40 -1.30 16.56
N ASP A 183 -59.02 -2.08 15.67
CA ASP A 183 -59.63 -1.63 14.40
C ASP A 183 -58.65 -1.08 13.34
N LYS A 184 -57.35 -1.37 13.49
CA LYS A 184 -56.34 -1.15 12.44
C LYS A 184 -55.98 -2.46 11.74
N PHE A 185 -55.41 -2.35 10.54
CA PHE A 185 -54.98 -3.49 9.75
C PHE A 185 -53.52 -3.83 10.02
N TYR A 186 -53.22 -5.11 10.20
CA TYR A 186 -51.87 -5.59 10.46
C TYR A 186 -51.54 -6.82 9.63
N THR A 187 -50.29 -6.93 9.17
CA THR A 187 -49.68 -8.23 8.89
C THR A 187 -49.01 -8.76 10.16
N ILE A 188 -49.07 -10.06 10.40
CA ILE A 188 -48.44 -10.69 11.58
C ILE A 188 -47.20 -11.44 11.09
N GLU A 189 -46.02 -10.88 11.36
CA GLU A 189 -44.76 -11.27 10.73
C GLU A 189 -43.79 -11.89 11.74
N CYS A 190 -43.00 -12.88 11.33
CA CYS A 190 -41.99 -13.50 12.18
C CYS A 190 -40.60 -12.92 11.85
N PRO A 191 -39.96 -12.19 12.78
CA PRO A 191 -38.68 -11.51 12.52
C PRO A 191 -37.49 -12.47 12.33
N LEU A 192 -37.61 -13.75 12.71
CA LEU A 192 -36.57 -14.75 12.49
C LEU A 192 -36.20 -14.88 11.00
N PHE A 193 -37.18 -14.81 10.10
CA PHE A 193 -36.96 -15.06 8.67
C PHE A 193 -36.36 -13.85 7.95
N TYR A 194 -36.74 -12.63 8.32
CA TYR A 194 -36.20 -11.40 7.72
C TYR A 194 -34.68 -11.30 7.93
N ASN A 195 -34.21 -11.64 9.13
CA ASN A 195 -32.78 -11.61 9.47
C ASN A 195 -31.94 -12.63 8.70
N VAL A 196 -32.56 -13.66 8.11
CA VAL A 196 -31.87 -14.76 7.40
C VAL A 196 -32.04 -14.67 5.89
N GLN A 197 -33.22 -14.26 5.40
CA GLN A 197 -33.58 -14.25 3.96
C GLN A 197 -33.73 -12.84 3.37
N GLY A 198 -33.82 -11.79 4.19
CA GLY A 198 -34.14 -10.43 3.71
C GLY A 198 -35.60 -10.23 3.29
N GLU A 199 -36.47 -11.23 3.48
CA GLU A 199 -37.90 -11.17 3.16
C GLU A 199 -38.78 -11.30 4.41
N ALA A 200 -39.91 -10.58 4.44
CA ALA A 200 -40.91 -10.71 5.48
C ALA A 200 -41.73 -12.00 5.31
N LYS A 201 -41.78 -12.85 6.33
CA LYS A 201 -42.66 -14.03 6.38
C LYS A 201 -43.73 -13.83 7.46
N GLY A 202 -44.99 -14.10 7.13
CA GLY A 202 -46.11 -13.82 8.02
C GLY A 202 -47.24 -14.84 7.99
N LEU A 203 -48.14 -14.73 8.97
CA LEU A 203 -49.33 -15.57 9.11
C LEU A 203 -50.38 -15.20 8.07
N TYR A 204 -50.95 -16.22 7.45
CA TYR A 204 -52.10 -16.08 6.55
C TYR A 204 -53.03 -17.28 6.64
N VAL A 205 -54.25 -17.10 6.13
CA VAL A 205 -55.22 -18.20 5.94
C VAL A 205 -55.09 -18.74 4.51
N ASP A 206 -54.75 -20.02 4.38
CA ASP A 206 -54.63 -20.68 3.08
C ASP A 206 -56.02 -21.01 2.50
N THR A 207 -56.05 -21.35 1.21
CA THR A 207 -57.23 -21.71 0.42
C THR A 207 -58.05 -22.87 1.00
N ASP A 208 -57.42 -23.75 1.79
CA ASP A 208 -58.07 -24.85 2.52
C ASP A 208 -58.67 -24.41 3.87
N GLY A 209 -58.54 -23.12 4.24
CA GLY A 209 -59.01 -22.54 5.50
C GLY A 209 -58.06 -22.77 6.69
N SER A 210 -56.93 -23.46 6.48
CA SER A 210 -55.91 -23.64 7.52
C SER A 210 -55.01 -22.41 7.65
N ILE A 211 -54.40 -22.24 8.82
CA ILE A 211 -53.47 -21.14 9.06
C ILE A 211 -52.05 -21.63 8.79
N LYS A 212 -51.33 -20.89 7.95
CA LYS A 212 -49.95 -21.18 7.53
C LYS A 212 -49.09 -19.92 7.64
N TRP A 213 -47.80 -20.09 7.40
CA TRP A 213 -46.86 -18.98 7.23
C TRP A 213 -46.20 -19.06 5.85
N ASN A 214 -45.99 -17.90 5.22
CA ASN A 214 -45.36 -17.77 3.90
C ASN A 214 -44.81 -16.33 3.73
N THR A 215 -44.16 -16.02 2.61
CA THR A 215 -43.79 -14.65 2.23
C THR A 215 -45.02 -13.75 2.25
N VAL A 216 -44.92 -12.61 2.96
CA VAL A 216 -46.02 -11.66 3.08
C VAL A 216 -46.37 -11.11 1.70
N ASP A 217 -47.61 -11.35 1.28
CA ASP A 217 -48.18 -10.80 0.06
C ASP A 217 -49.25 -9.76 0.43
N LEU A 218 -48.93 -8.49 0.20
CA LEU A 218 -49.81 -7.36 0.53
C LEU A 218 -51.03 -7.25 -0.41
N THR A 219 -51.03 -7.95 -1.56
CA THR A 219 -52.22 -8.02 -2.42
C THR A 219 -53.23 -9.05 -1.91
N ASN A 220 -52.78 -9.98 -1.07
CA ASN A 220 -53.60 -11.05 -0.54
C ASN A 220 -54.19 -10.70 0.83
N LYS A 221 -55.50 -10.43 0.86
CA LYS A 221 -56.26 -10.09 2.07
C LYS A 221 -56.19 -11.15 3.18
N ASN A 222 -55.79 -12.39 2.85
CA ASN A 222 -55.62 -13.44 3.85
C ASN A 222 -54.40 -13.22 4.77
N PHE A 223 -53.47 -12.33 4.43
CA PHE A 223 -52.37 -11.92 5.32
C PHE A 223 -52.75 -10.81 6.31
N TYR A 224 -53.92 -10.20 6.14
CA TYR A 224 -54.36 -9.05 6.93
C TYR A 224 -55.20 -9.48 8.12
N TRP A 225 -54.88 -8.91 9.28
CA TRP A 225 -55.50 -9.19 10.56
C TRP A 225 -55.92 -7.90 11.24
N VAL A 226 -57.12 -7.91 11.82
CA VAL A 226 -57.66 -6.80 12.62
C VAL A 226 -57.77 -7.28 14.08
N PRO A 227 -56.98 -6.71 15.00
CA PRO A 227 -57.11 -6.97 16.42
C PRO A 227 -58.27 -6.19 17.02
N THR A 228 -58.97 -6.80 17.96
CA THR A 228 -59.91 -6.14 18.86
C THR A 228 -59.52 -6.48 20.29
N ILE A 229 -59.14 -5.46 21.06
CA ILE A 229 -58.76 -5.62 22.46
C ILE A 229 -60.02 -5.73 23.32
N LYS A 230 -60.07 -6.73 24.19
CA LYS A 230 -61.13 -6.97 25.18
C LYS A 230 -60.51 -7.07 26.58
N ASP A 231 -61.33 -7.03 27.63
CA ASP A 231 -60.87 -7.18 29.02
C ASP A 231 -60.17 -8.53 29.23
N GLY A 232 -58.83 -8.51 29.15
CA GLY A 232 -57.95 -9.65 29.44
C GLY A 232 -57.53 -10.51 28.23
N TYR A 233 -57.96 -10.21 27.00
CA TYR A 233 -57.57 -10.94 25.78
C TYR A 233 -57.75 -10.10 24.50
N VAL A 234 -57.25 -10.59 23.37
CA VAL A 234 -57.40 -9.98 22.04
C VAL A 234 -58.13 -10.95 21.13
N VAL A 235 -59.01 -10.44 20.28
CA VAL A 235 -59.62 -11.21 19.18
C VAL A 235 -58.93 -10.79 17.89
N LEU A 236 -58.44 -11.76 17.10
CA LEU A 236 -57.75 -11.49 15.84
C LEU A 236 -58.61 -11.95 14.68
N LYS A 237 -59.23 -11.01 13.96
CA LYS A 237 -60.06 -11.30 12.79
C LYS A 237 -59.21 -11.25 11.53
N ASN A 238 -59.26 -12.30 10.70
CA ASN A 238 -58.67 -12.27 9.37
C ASN A 238 -59.57 -11.49 8.42
N VAL A 239 -58.99 -10.61 7.62
CA VAL A 239 -59.75 -9.76 6.69
C VAL A 239 -60.29 -10.56 5.52
N GLY A 240 -59.44 -11.38 4.88
CA GLY A 240 -59.80 -12.12 3.67
C GLY A 240 -60.91 -13.16 3.88
N THR A 241 -60.93 -13.85 5.02
CA THR A 241 -61.95 -14.86 5.32
C THR A 241 -63.07 -14.36 6.24
N SER A 242 -62.91 -13.19 6.86
CA SER A 242 -63.81 -12.67 7.90
C SER A 242 -63.99 -13.58 9.12
N THR A 243 -63.08 -14.55 9.33
CA THR A 243 -63.08 -15.48 10.47
C THR A 243 -62.01 -15.11 11.49
N TYR A 244 -62.10 -15.67 12.70
CA TYR A 244 -61.25 -15.34 13.85
C TYR A 244 -60.19 -16.40 14.11
N LEU A 245 -59.01 -15.97 14.53
CA LEU A 245 -57.92 -16.86 14.95
C LEU A 245 -58.28 -17.55 16.27
N GLY A 246 -58.38 -18.89 16.23
CA GLY A 246 -58.48 -19.75 17.40
C GLY A 246 -57.20 -20.56 17.61
N ALA A 247 -57.13 -21.35 18.69
CA ALA A 247 -55.98 -22.18 19.09
C ALA A 247 -55.55 -23.20 18.00
N GLY A 248 -54.82 -22.74 16.98
CA GLY A 248 -54.33 -23.51 15.84
C GLY A 248 -55.30 -23.68 14.65
N THR A 249 -56.50 -23.08 14.67
CA THR A 249 -57.52 -23.16 13.60
C THR A 249 -58.34 -21.88 13.49
N MET A 250 -59.02 -21.66 12.37
CA MET A 250 -59.95 -20.53 12.18
C MET A 250 -61.34 -20.85 12.77
N SER A 251 -62.02 -19.83 13.30
CA SER A 251 -63.37 -19.91 13.89
C SER A 251 -64.29 -18.86 13.28
N GLU A 252 -65.57 -19.18 13.08
CA GLU A 252 -66.58 -18.19 12.67
C GLU A 252 -66.98 -17.26 13.83
N ASP A 253 -66.83 -17.71 15.08
CA ASP A 253 -67.11 -16.95 16.29
C ASP A 253 -65.87 -16.28 16.87
N GLU A 254 -66.06 -15.11 17.53
CA GLU A 254 -64.99 -14.39 18.24
C GLU A 254 -64.27 -15.34 19.21
N THR A 255 -63.00 -15.63 18.93
CA THR A 255 -62.20 -16.56 19.72
C THR A 255 -61.08 -15.81 20.45
N PRO A 256 -60.94 -15.99 21.78
CA PRO A 256 -59.88 -15.35 22.55
C PRO A 256 -58.48 -15.80 22.12
N CYS A 257 -57.61 -14.82 21.86
CA CYS A 257 -56.17 -14.97 21.76
C CYS A 257 -55.51 -14.16 22.87
N TYR A 258 -54.46 -14.70 23.47
CA TYR A 258 -53.64 -14.01 24.45
C TYR A 258 -52.30 -13.66 23.81
N ILE A 259 -51.95 -12.39 23.89
CA ILE A 259 -50.71 -11.85 23.35
C ILE A 259 -49.76 -11.61 24.53
N THR A 260 -48.63 -12.30 24.56
CA THR A 260 -47.60 -12.13 25.58
C THR A 260 -46.41 -11.37 25.00
N PRO A 261 -46.05 -10.18 25.52
CA PRO A 261 -44.84 -9.47 25.11
C PRO A 261 -43.58 -10.29 25.38
N LEU A 262 -42.65 -10.31 24.44
CA LEU A 262 -41.39 -11.08 24.52
C LEU A 262 -40.12 -10.20 24.56
N GLY A 263 -40.24 -8.89 24.35
CA GLY A 263 -39.08 -8.00 24.10
C GLY A 263 -39.09 -7.47 22.66
N SER A 264 -38.48 -6.30 22.41
CA SER A 264 -38.20 -5.76 21.06
C SER A 264 -39.38 -5.76 20.07
N ASN A 265 -40.59 -5.35 20.50
CA ASN A 265 -41.84 -5.38 19.72
C ASN A 265 -42.23 -6.76 19.14
N GLN A 266 -41.83 -7.82 19.84
CA GLN A 266 -42.23 -9.20 19.54
C GLN A 266 -43.23 -9.69 20.58
N PHE A 267 -44.14 -10.54 20.10
CA PHE A 267 -45.20 -11.12 20.88
C PHE A 267 -45.32 -12.61 20.59
N GLY A 268 -45.61 -13.38 21.63
CA GLY A 268 -46.14 -14.71 21.44
C GLY A 268 -47.65 -14.65 21.42
N ILE A 269 -48.22 -15.36 20.45
CA ILE A 269 -49.67 -15.45 20.27
C ILE A 269 -50.08 -16.85 20.73
N LYS A 270 -50.97 -16.92 21.71
CA LYS A 270 -51.50 -18.20 22.23
C LYS A 270 -53.03 -18.20 22.28
N GLY A 271 -53.63 -19.33 21.93
CA GLY A 271 -54.99 -19.66 22.41
C GLY A 271 -54.92 -20.27 23.81
N ASP A 272 -56.02 -20.85 24.30
CA ASP A 272 -56.12 -21.41 25.67
C ASP A 272 -54.95 -22.34 26.07
N ASN A 273 -54.50 -23.24 25.18
CA ASN A 273 -53.36 -24.16 25.43
C ASN A 273 -52.43 -24.35 24.21
N TYR A 274 -52.45 -23.46 23.23
CA TYR A 274 -51.71 -23.59 21.97
C TYR A 274 -50.96 -22.30 21.65
N VAL A 275 -49.63 -22.34 21.64
CA VAL A 275 -48.76 -21.23 21.23
C VAL A 275 -48.45 -21.36 19.74
N ILE A 276 -48.64 -20.29 18.98
CA ILE A 276 -48.41 -20.31 17.54
C ILE A 276 -46.91 -20.30 17.24
N HIS A 277 -46.44 -21.37 16.58
CA HIS A 277 -45.07 -21.53 16.12
C HIS A 277 -45.03 -21.89 14.63
N ALA A 278 -44.12 -21.29 13.86
CA ALA A 278 -43.90 -21.64 12.46
C ALA A 278 -43.28 -23.04 12.34
N ASN A 279 -44.05 -24.06 11.95
CA ASN A 279 -43.54 -25.43 11.79
C ASN A 279 -42.67 -25.55 10.53
N GLY A 280 -41.64 -26.40 10.58
CA GLY A 280 -40.74 -26.61 9.44
C GLY A 280 -39.92 -25.37 9.10
N HIS A 281 -39.53 -24.54 10.07
CA HIS A 281 -38.87 -23.26 9.80
C HIS A 281 -37.37 -23.35 9.45
N GLY A 282 -36.69 -24.48 9.66
CA GLY A 282 -35.28 -24.70 9.27
C GLY A 282 -34.30 -23.61 9.72
N ASN A 283 -34.40 -23.11 10.97
CA ASN A 283 -33.67 -21.94 11.49
C ASN A 283 -33.89 -20.62 10.71
N GLY A 284 -35.03 -20.49 10.03
CA GLY A 284 -35.39 -19.33 9.22
C GLY A 284 -35.01 -19.47 7.75
N ALA A 285 -34.61 -20.66 7.26
CA ALA A 285 -34.15 -20.87 5.87
C ALA A 285 -35.21 -21.43 4.90
N TYR A 286 -36.38 -21.88 5.39
CA TYR A 286 -37.44 -22.42 4.53
C TYR A 286 -38.40 -21.32 4.04
N GLU A 287 -39.07 -21.56 2.92
CA GLU A 287 -39.91 -20.55 2.23
C GLU A 287 -41.33 -20.44 2.79
N SER A 288 -41.96 -21.55 3.19
CA SER A 288 -43.32 -21.59 3.74
C SER A 288 -43.58 -22.85 4.59
N GLY A 289 -44.66 -22.87 5.38
CA GLY A 289 -45.02 -24.03 6.19
C GLY A 289 -46.31 -23.90 7.00
N SER A 290 -46.67 -24.99 7.69
CA SER A 290 -47.80 -25.05 8.63
C SER A 290 -47.45 -24.46 10.00
N LEU A 291 -48.42 -24.37 10.90
CA LEU A 291 -48.18 -24.03 12.31
C LEU A 291 -48.04 -25.28 13.22
N ALA A 292 -47.33 -25.12 14.33
CA ALA A 292 -47.18 -26.10 15.41
C ALA A 292 -47.35 -25.43 16.78
N ASN A 293 -47.49 -26.26 17.83
CA ASN A 293 -47.51 -25.81 19.23
C ASN A 293 -46.12 -25.99 19.85
N TRP A 294 -45.46 -24.90 20.22
CA TRP A 294 -44.15 -24.95 20.87
C TRP A 294 -43.94 -23.82 21.87
N ALA A 295 -42.91 -23.92 22.73
CA ALA A 295 -42.63 -22.92 23.74
C ALA A 295 -42.40 -21.52 23.14
N ASN A 296 -42.78 -20.49 23.91
CA ASN A 296 -42.79 -19.10 23.50
C ASN A 296 -41.50 -18.38 23.94
N ASN A 297 -40.67 -17.92 23.00
CA ASN A 297 -39.40 -17.23 23.27
C ASN A 297 -39.13 -16.13 22.23
N ALA A 298 -38.50 -15.02 22.65
CA ALA A 298 -38.07 -13.94 21.75
C ALA A 298 -37.08 -14.45 20.67
N ASN A 299 -37.10 -13.82 19.49
CA ASN A 299 -36.23 -14.13 18.34
C ASN A 299 -36.30 -15.59 17.85
N THR A 300 -37.44 -16.26 18.06
CA THR A 300 -37.67 -17.63 17.59
C THR A 300 -38.84 -17.69 16.60
N ALA A 301 -39.08 -18.86 16.02
CA ALA A 301 -40.24 -19.13 15.17
C ALA A 301 -41.60 -19.06 15.91
N SER A 302 -41.62 -18.80 17.23
CA SER A 302 -42.82 -18.48 18.01
C SER A 302 -43.02 -16.99 18.27
N ALA A 303 -42.07 -16.14 17.85
CA ALA A 303 -42.11 -14.70 18.04
C ALA A 303 -42.72 -14.02 16.81
N TRP A 304 -43.74 -13.21 17.03
CA TRP A 304 -44.52 -12.52 16.00
C TRP A 304 -44.57 -11.02 16.26
N SER A 305 -44.51 -10.24 15.21
CA SER A 305 -44.61 -8.77 15.24
C SER A 305 -45.83 -8.33 14.44
N PHE A 306 -46.61 -7.42 15.01
CA PHE A 306 -47.73 -6.79 14.33
C PHE A 306 -47.21 -5.59 13.54
N VAL A 307 -47.21 -5.69 12.21
CA VAL A 307 -46.78 -4.62 11.32
C VAL A 307 -48.02 -3.91 10.78
N GLU A 308 -48.21 -2.65 11.19
CA GLU A 308 -49.36 -1.82 10.83
C GLU A 308 -49.37 -1.58 9.31
N ARG A 309 -50.53 -1.75 8.66
CA ARG A 309 -50.75 -1.58 7.23
C ARG A 309 -51.96 -0.68 6.97
N GLU A 310 -52.02 -0.12 5.76
CA GLU A 310 -53.22 0.55 5.26
C GLU A 310 -54.36 -0.45 5.00
N ASP A 311 -55.56 0.07 4.82
CA ASP A 311 -56.75 -0.72 4.50
C ASP A 311 -56.52 -1.54 3.21
N PRO A 312 -56.62 -2.88 3.26
CA PRO A 312 -56.45 -3.72 2.09
C PRO A 312 -57.49 -3.49 0.98
N ASP A 313 -58.63 -2.86 1.29
CA ASP A 313 -59.62 -2.45 0.28
C ASP A 313 -59.24 -1.14 -0.44
N ALA A 314 -58.28 -0.37 0.10
CA ALA A 314 -57.74 0.85 -0.50
C ALA A 314 -56.48 0.61 -1.35
N ILE A 315 -55.99 -0.64 -1.43
CA ILE A 315 -54.78 -1.00 -2.18
C ILE A 315 -55.05 -0.89 -3.68
N THR A 316 -54.21 -0.11 -4.36
CA THR A 316 -54.20 -0.02 -5.82
C THR A 316 -53.07 -0.89 -6.36
N GLU A 317 -53.43 -2.03 -6.95
CA GLU A 317 -52.50 -2.86 -7.72
C GLU A 317 -52.06 -2.14 -8.99
N VAL A 318 -50.79 -2.31 -9.33
CA VAL A 318 -50.17 -1.70 -10.50
C VAL A 318 -49.10 -2.63 -11.09
N THR A 319 -49.06 -2.68 -12.41
CA THR A 319 -48.01 -3.33 -13.18
C THR A 319 -46.96 -2.29 -13.57
N ILE A 320 -45.69 -2.51 -13.21
CA ILE A 320 -44.59 -1.65 -13.62
C ILE A 320 -43.88 -2.27 -14.82
N VAL A 321 -43.69 -1.48 -15.87
CA VAL A 321 -42.91 -1.84 -17.06
C VAL A 321 -41.65 -0.98 -17.10
N TYR A 322 -40.49 -1.62 -16.93
CA TYR A 322 -39.19 -1.01 -17.16
C TYR A 322 -38.76 -1.24 -18.61
N ASN A 323 -38.65 -0.17 -19.38
CA ASN A 323 -38.07 -0.19 -20.71
C ASN A 323 -36.61 0.28 -20.62
N PHE A 324 -35.68 -0.62 -20.90
CA PHE A 324 -34.25 -0.30 -20.88
C PHE A 324 -33.84 0.24 -22.25
N VAL A 325 -33.53 1.53 -22.28
CA VAL A 325 -33.36 2.31 -23.52
C VAL A 325 -31.88 2.62 -23.73
N TYR A 326 -31.42 2.40 -24.96
CA TYR A 326 -30.12 2.83 -25.45
C TYR A 326 -30.30 3.48 -26.83
N GLU A 327 -29.74 4.67 -27.01
CA GLU A 327 -29.87 5.49 -28.24
C GLU A 327 -31.32 5.70 -28.71
N GLY A 328 -32.26 5.82 -27.76
CA GLY A 328 -33.68 6.02 -28.05
C GLY A 328 -34.45 4.75 -28.44
N GLU A 329 -33.79 3.59 -28.44
CA GLU A 329 -34.42 2.30 -28.69
C GLU A 329 -34.52 1.45 -27.40
N THR A 330 -35.68 0.86 -27.17
CA THR A 330 -35.86 -0.13 -26.10
C THR A 330 -35.14 -1.43 -26.46
N LYS A 331 -34.06 -1.75 -25.75
CA LYS A 331 -33.29 -2.99 -25.95
C LYS A 331 -33.85 -4.16 -25.13
N TYR A 332 -34.34 -3.88 -23.93
CA TYR A 332 -34.97 -4.87 -23.05
C TYR A 332 -36.23 -4.30 -22.42
N SER A 333 -37.17 -5.16 -22.05
CA SER A 333 -38.34 -4.79 -21.25
C SER A 333 -38.54 -5.82 -20.14
N GLN A 334 -38.83 -5.33 -18.94
CA GLN A 334 -39.11 -6.16 -17.78
C GLN A 334 -40.37 -5.65 -17.07
N THR A 335 -41.23 -6.58 -16.69
CA THR A 335 -42.51 -6.28 -16.03
C THR A 335 -42.53 -6.81 -14.60
N TYR A 336 -43.13 -6.05 -13.69
CA TYR A 336 -43.34 -6.40 -12.29
C TYR A 336 -44.77 -6.08 -11.88
N ASN A 337 -45.35 -6.86 -10.96
CA ASN A 337 -46.62 -6.52 -10.32
C ASN A 337 -46.36 -6.09 -8.88
N THR A 338 -46.99 -5.00 -8.45
CA THR A 338 -46.82 -4.42 -7.11
C THR A 338 -48.00 -3.50 -6.79
N ILE A 339 -47.90 -2.69 -5.74
CA ILE A 339 -48.92 -1.77 -5.29
C ILE A 339 -48.36 -0.35 -5.15
N VAL A 340 -49.24 0.65 -5.24
CA VAL A 340 -48.91 2.05 -4.95
C VAL A 340 -48.34 2.18 -3.53
N GLY A 341 -47.33 3.05 -3.35
CA GLY A 341 -46.66 3.31 -2.09
C GLY A 341 -45.42 2.44 -1.80
N GLN A 342 -45.21 1.35 -2.54
CA GLN A 342 -43.99 0.54 -2.44
C GLN A 342 -42.80 1.21 -3.16
N GLU A 343 -41.57 0.86 -2.78
CA GLU A 343 -40.39 1.27 -3.52
C GLU A 343 -40.31 0.59 -4.90
N TYR A 344 -39.64 1.23 -5.86
CA TYR A 344 -39.34 0.63 -7.16
C TYR A 344 -38.48 -0.63 -7.00
N LEU A 345 -38.94 -1.73 -7.63
CA LEU A 345 -38.33 -3.05 -7.56
C LEU A 345 -36.95 -3.08 -8.22
N ALA A 346 -36.09 -3.96 -7.70
CA ALA A 346 -34.75 -4.21 -8.23
C ALA A 346 -34.79 -4.80 -9.64
N ILE A 347 -33.82 -4.40 -10.47
CA ILE A 347 -33.68 -4.87 -11.85
C ILE A 347 -33.09 -6.29 -11.85
N SER A 348 -33.73 -7.20 -12.59
CA SER A 348 -33.31 -8.61 -12.72
C SER A 348 -32.85 -8.99 -14.14
N VAL A 349 -32.62 -8.00 -15.00
CA VAL A 349 -32.16 -8.21 -16.38
C VAL A 349 -30.65 -8.47 -16.39
N THR A 350 -30.22 -9.46 -17.17
CA THR A 350 -28.79 -9.68 -17.45
C THR A 350 -28.40 -8.87 -18.68
N PHE A 351 -27.47 -7.92 -18.51
CA PHE A 351 -27.00 -7.07 -19.60
C PHE A 351 -25.67 -7.57 -20.21
N PRO A 352 -25.34 -7.16 -21.44
CA PRO A 352 -24.03 -7.41 -22.04
C PRO A 352 -22.87 -6.79 -21.23
N PHE A 353 -21.64 -7.22 -21.53
CA PHE A 353 -20.44 -6.68 -20.88
C PHE A 353 -20.37 -5.15 -20.99
N GLY A 354 -20.06 -4.49 -19.87
CA GLY A 354 -19.95 -3.04 -19.78
C GLY A 354 -21.29 -2.29 -19.82
N VAL A 355 -22.43 -2.99 -19.79
CA VAL A 355 -23.76 -2.36 -19.76
C VAL A 355 -24.36 -2.49 -18.37
N SER A 356 -24.90 -1.40 -17.85
CA SER A 356 -25.59 -1.38 -16.56
C SER A 356 -26.81 -0.48 -16.57
N ALA A 357 -27.68 -0.65 -15.59
CA ALA A 357 -28.89 0.13 -15.40
C ALA A 357 -29.07 0.46 -13.92
N VAL A 358 -29.60 1.64 -13.63
CA VAL A 358 -29.93 2.06 -12.26
C VAL A 358 -31.44 2.05 -12.11
N LYS A 359 -31.94 1.42 -11.04
CA LYS A 359 -33.38 1.39 -10.78
C LYS A 359 -33.90 2.80 -10.44
N PRO A 360 -35.15 3.14 -10.74
CA PRO A 360 -35.74 4.40 -10.28
C PRO A 360 -35.70 4.52 -8.76
N GLU A 361 -35.51 5.74 -8.26
CA GLU A 361 -35.56 6.04 -6.83
C GLU A 361 -36.99 6.40 -6.37
N GLY A 362 -37.26 6.26 -5.08
CA GLY A 362 -38.53 6.62 -4.46
C GLY A 362 -39.59 5.53 -4.49
N THR A 363 -40.83 5.93 -4.18
CA THR A 363 -42.00 5.06 -4.11
C THR A 363 -42.93 5.28 -5.29
N ILE A 364 -43.73 4.25 -5.56
CA ILE A 364 -44.69 4.22 -6.65
C ILE A 364 -45.86 5.14 -6.30
N CYS A 365 -46.13 6.12 -7.16
CA CYS A 365 -47.19 7.09 -6.98
C CYS A 365 -48.41 6.75 -7.84
N ALA A 366 -49.61 6.99 -7.32
CA ALA A 366 -50.85 6.80 -8.07
C ALA A 366 -50.96 7.75 -9.28
N ASP A 367 -50.32 8.93 -9.22
CA ASP A 367 -50.37 9.95 -10.27
C ASP A 367 -49.65 9.50 -11.56
N ASP A 368 -48.76 8.51 -11.47
CA ASP A 368 -48.00 7.97 -12.60
C ASP A 368 -48.75 6.86 -13.36
N ILE A 369 -49.94 6.45 -12.89
CA ILE A 369 -50.68 5.30 -13.44
C ILE A 369 -51.37 5.66 -14.75
N GLU A 370 -51.17 4.82 -15.76
CA GLU A 370 -51.94 4.78 -16.99
C GLU A 370 -52.73 3.47 -17.07
N VAL A 371 -53.97 3.51 -17.58
CA VAL A 371 -54.77 2.30 -17.78
C VAL A 371 -54.51 1.76 -19.18
N ILE A 372 -53.80 0.63 -19.27
CA ILE A 372 -53.43 -0.04 -20.53
C ILE A 372 -54.11 -1.40 -20.55
N ASP A 373 -54.93 -1.67 -21.56
CA ASP A 373 -55.71 -2.92 -21.71
C ASP A 373 -56.53 -3.32 -20.46
N GLY A 374 -56.98 -2.33 -19.70
CA GLY A 374 -57.75 -2.52 -18.47
C GLY A 374 -56.90 -2.80 -17.21
N VAL A 375 -55.58 -2.69 -17.31
CA VAL A 375 -54.62 -2.87 -16.22
C VAL A 375 -53.96 -1.54 -15.86
N ASN A 376 -53.93 -1.20 -14.57
CA ASN A 376 -53.17 -0.06 -14.06
C ASN A 376 -51.68 -0.31 -14.30
N THR A 377 -51.04 0.52 -15.11
CA THR A 377 -49.67 0.34 -15.57
C THR A 377 -48.86 1.60 -15.35
N ILE A 378 -47.61 1.46 -14.91
CA ILE A 378 -46.62 2.54 -14.88
C ILE A 378 -45.46 2.14 -15.78
N THR A 379 -45.15 2.97 -16.77
CA THR A 379 -44.00 2.75 -17.65
C THR A 379 -42.85 3.66 -17.23
N LYS A 380 -41.66 3.08 -17.01
CA LYS A 380 -40.42 3.83 -16.78
C LYS A 380 -39.39 3.50 -17.84
N GLU A 381 -38.90 4.55 -18.49
CA GLU A 381 -37.72 4.44 -19.37
C GLU A 381 -36.46 4.56 -18.52
N ILE A 382 -35.62 3.52 -18.58
CA ILE A 382 -34.35 3.43 -17.87
C ILE A 382 -33.23 3.52 -18.90
N THR A 383 -32.47 4.61 -18.87
CA THR A 383 -31.30 4.77 -19.74
C THR A 383 -30.20 3.80 -19.33
N LEU A 384 -29.67 3.06 -20.30
CA LEU A 384 -28.55 2.15 -20.11
C LEU A 384 -27.21 2.91 -20.07
N ASN A 385 -26.40 2.60 -19.06
CA ASN A 385 -25.05 3.16 -18.89
C ASN A 385 -24.02 2.23 -19.51
N ILE A 386 -23.12 2.78 -20.33
CA ILE A 386 -22.01 2.05 -20.94
C ILE A 386 -20.70 2.40 -20.24
N SER A 387 -20.01 1.38 -19.75
CA SER A 387 -18.71 1.46 -19.08
C SER A 387 -17.83 0.33 -19.62
N LEU A 388 -17.09 0.62 -20.68
CA LEU A 388 -16.17 -0.31 -21.34
C LEU A 388 -14.73 0.17 -21.20
N PRO A 389 -13.74 -0.74 -21.25
CA PRO A 389 -12.34 -0.39 -21.19
C PRO A 389 -11.78 0.15 -22.52
N PHE A 390 -12.66 0.40 -23.50
CA PHE A 390 -12.35 0.97 -24.79
C PHE A 390 -13.52 1.78 -25.35
N GLU A 391 -13.19 2.71 -26.24
CA GLU A 391 -14.13 3.38 -27.12
C GLU A 391 -14.39 2.52 -28.36
N TYR A 392 -15.62 2.56 -28.86
CA TYR A 392 -16.03 1.89 -30.08
C TYR A 392 -16.63 2.89 -31.05
N ALA A 393 -16.60 2.54 -32.33
CA ALA A 393 -17.18 3.32 -33.41
C ALA A 393 -18.30 2.56 -34.12
N ASP A 394 -19.15 3.28 -34.82
CA ASP A 394 -20.20 2.73 -35.69
C ASP A 394 -19.63 2.16 -37.00
N ASN A 395 -18.48 2.64 -37.46
CA ASN A 395 -17.75 2.11 -38.62
C ASN A 395 -16.24 2.40 -38.51
N TYR A 396 -15.44 1.82 -39.42
CA TYR A 396 -13.98 1.94 -39.42
C TYR A 396 -13.47 3.39 -39.52
N ASP A 397 -14.07 4.20 -40.40
CA ASP A 397 -13.63 5.58 -40.65
C ASP A 397 -13.90 6.50 -39.44
N ASN A 398 -14.80 6.09 -38.55
CA ASN A 398 -15.17 6.82 -37.34
C ASN A 398 -14.39 6.37 -36.09
N ILE A 399 -13.40 5.48 -36.24
CA ILE A 399 -12.53 5.08 -35.12
C ILE A 399 -11.64 6.26 -34.72
N ASN A 400 -12.02 6.95 -33.63
CA ASN A 400 -11.25 8.06 -33.07
C ASN A 400 -10.11 7.59 -32.16
N LYS A 401 -10.19 6.35 -31.64
CA LYS A 401 -9.22 5.82 -30.69
C LYS A 401 -8.81 4.39 -31.01
N TRP A 402 -7.49 4.19 -31.00
CA TRP A 402 -6.85 2.90 -31.25
C TRP A 402 -6.19 2.41 -29.96
N TYR A 403 -6.08 1.10 -29.81
CA TYR A 403 -5.56 0.48 -28.59
C TYR A 403 -4.47 -0.52 -28.89
N PHE A 404 -3.52 -0.64 -27.96
CA PHE A 404 -2.71 -1.83 -27.87
C PHE A 404 -3.54 -2.91 -27.17
N LEU A 405 -3.73 -4.06 -27.81
CA LEU A 405 -4.40 -5.20 -27.18
C LEU A 405 -3.38 -6.10 -26.50
N GLN A 406 -3.43 -6.14 -25.18
CA GLN A 406 -2.68 -7.08 -24.37
C GLN A 406 -3.49 -8.37 -24.22
N PHE A 407 -2.81 -9.51 -24.27
CA PHE A 407 -3.39 -10.83 -24.23
C PHE A 407 -2.68 -11.69 -23.19
N HIS A 408 -3.48 -12.49 -22.48
CA HIS A 408 -3.13 -13.21 -21.26
C HIS A 408 -2.98 -12.31 -20.03
N ALA A 409 -3.74 -12.60 -18.95
CA ALA A 409 -3.83 -11.75 -17.75
C ALA A 409 -2.48 -11.46 -17.06
N THR A 410 -1.60 -12.46 -16.95
CA THR A 410 -0.27 -12.29 -16.31
C THR A 410 0.82 -11.81 -17.26
N SER A 411 0.99 -12.44 -18.43
CA SER A 411 2.12 -12.12 -19.31
C SER A 411 1.89 -10.89 -20.18
N LYS A 412 0.64 -10.42 -20.32
CA LYS A 412 0.28 -9.16 -21.00
C LYS A 412 0.97 -9.00 -22.37
N ASN A 413 0.97 -10.08 -23.15
CA ASN A 413 1.61 -10.08 -24.46
C ASN A 413 0.83 -9.20 -25.42
N TYR A 414 1.51 -8.41 -26.25
CA TYR A 414 0.86 -7.58 -27.26
C TYR A 414 0.39 -8.43 -28.43
N LEU A 415 -0.87 -8.26 -28.83
CA LEU A 415 -1.42 -8.86 -30.02
C LEU A 415 -0.87 -8.13 -31.26
N TYR A 416 -0.27 -8.90 -32.16
CA TYR A 416 0.44 -8.35 -33.32
C TYR A 416 -0.03 -8.96 -34.63
N TYR A 417 -0.34 -8.11 -35.60
CA TYR A 417 -0.65 -8.54 -36.97
C TYR A 417 0.62 -8.71 -37.81
N GLY A 418 1.04 -9.95 -38.05
CA GLY A 418 2.26 -10.26 -38.81
C GLY A 418 2.20 -10.03 -40.33
N GLY A 419 1.13 -9.43 -40.86
CA GLY A 419 0.98 -9.16 -42.31
C GLY A 419 0.60 -10.37 -43.18
N SER A 420 0.45 -11.58 -42.62
CA SER A 420 -0.01 -12.79 -43.32
C SER A 420 -1.38 -13.25 -42.84
N ALA A 421 -2.02 -14.17 -43.59
CA ALA A 421 -3.27 -14.83 -43.20
C ALA A 421 -3.03 -15.96 -42.17
N ASP A 422 -1.85 -16.05 -41.58
CA ASP A 422 -1.51 -17.05 -40.57
C ASP A 422 -2.16 -16.73 -39.22
N VAL A 423 -2.14 -17.72 -38.34
CA VAL A 423 -2.60 -17.55 -36.95
C VAL A 423 -1.82 -16.42 -36.27
N LEU A 424 -2.56 -15.50 -35.64
CA LEU A 424 -2.04 -14.31 -35.00
C LEU A 424 -0.96 -14.60 -33.95
N ASP A 425 0.05 -13.72 -33.95
CA ASP A 425 1.20 -13.77 -33.05
C ASP A 425 0.82 -13.18 -31.67
N ALA A 426 1.08 -13.97 -30.62
CA ALA A 426 0.93 -13.58 -29.23
C ALA A 426 2.26 -13.75 -28.46
N SER A 427 3.41 -13.70 -29.15
CA SER A 427 4.75 -13.79 -28.56
C SER A 427 5.31 -12.46 -28.11
N LYS A 428 4.76 -11.33 -28.57
CA LYS A 428 5.34 -10.01 -28.34
C LYS A 428 5.17 -9.60 -26.88
N THR A 429 6.28 -9.28 -26.21
CA THR A 429 6.27 -8.74 -24.84
C THR A 429 6.51 -7.24 -24.79
N THR A 430 6.81 -6.65 -25.96
CA THR A 430 6.97 -5.21 -26.20
C THR A 430 6.20 -4.84 -27.47
N PHE A 431 5.87 -3.57 -27.60
CA PHE A 431 5.28 -3.02 -28.82
C PHE A 431 6.27 -2.14 -29.55
N ASP A 432 5.99 -1.90 -30.84
CA ASP A 432 6.61 -0.84 -31.62
C ASP A 432 5.54 0.21 -31.91
N ALA A 433 5.74 1.42 -31.40
CA ALA A 433 4.77 2.51 -31.56
C ALA A 433 4.63 2.98 -33.01
N GLU A 434 5.62 2.70 -33.86
CA GLU A 434 5.63 3.08 -35.27
C GLU A 434 4.99 2.01 -36.16
N ASP A 435 4.72 0.82 -35.63
CA ASP A 435 4.15 -0.28 -36.37
C ASP A 435 2.63 -0.35 -36.16
N ASP A 436 1.89 0.12 -37.16
CA ASP A 436 0.43 0.10 -37.24
C ASP A 436 -0.19 -1.29 -36.97
N ASN A 437 0.58 -2.37 -37.11
CA ASN A 437 0.14 -3.73 -36.82
C ASN A 437 -0.10 -4.01 -35.32
N TYR A 438 0.32 -3.12 -34.41
CA TYR A 438 -0.01 -3.21 -32.98
C TYR A 438 -1.32 -2.53 -32.60
N TYR A 439 -1.89 -1.71 -33.49
CA TYR A 439 -3.05 -0.87 -33.18
C TYR A 439 -4.35 -1.56 -33.58
N TRP A 440 -5.26 -1.68 -32.62
CA TRP A 440 -6.55 -2.32 -32.80
C TRP A 440 -7.71 -1.40 -32.44
N GLY A 441 -8.83 -1.52 -33.14
CA GLY A 441 -10.03 -0.72 -32.95
C GLY A 441 -11.28 -1.60 -32.85
N PHE A 442 -12.34 -1.06 -32.26
CA PHE A 442 -13.62 -1.74 -32.06
C PHE A 442 -14.72 -1.05 -32.85
N VAL A 443 -15.40 -1.79 -33.71
CA VAL A 443 -16.53 -1.32 -34.51
C VAL A 443 -17.78 -2.11 -34.12
N GLY A 444 -18.87 -1.44 -33.75
CA GLY A 444 -20.13 -2.09 -33.35
C GLY A 444 -20.67 -1.50 -32.06
N ASN A 445 -21.37 -2.31 -31.26
CA ASN A 445 -21.95 -1.86 -29.99
C ASN A 445 -22.15 -3.04 -29.02
N PRO A 446 -22.42 -2.78 -27.71
CA PRO A 446 -22.53 -3.85 -26.71
C PRO A 446 -23.62 -4.88 -26.96
N PHE A 447 -24.66 -4.55 -27.72
CA PHE A 447 -25.85 -5.38 -27.93
C PHE A 447 -25.73 -6.25 -29.19
N ASP A 448 -25.17 -5.69 -30.26
CA ASP A 448 -24.97 -6.39 -31.54
C ASP A 448 -23.59 -7.08 -31.63
N GLY A 449 -22.66 -6.70 -30.75
CA GLY A 449 -21.28 -7.18 -30.72
C GLY A 449 -20.31 -6.26 -31.46
N TYR A 450 -19.05 -6.69 -31.55
CA TYR A 450 -17.96 -5.89 -32.10
C TYR A 450 -17.19 -6.62 -33.20
N THR A 451 -16.96 -5.96 -34.31
CA THR A 451 -15.87 -6.27 -35.22
C THR A 451 -14.59 -5.64 -34.68
N VAL A 452 -13.53 -6.42 -34.53
CA VAL A 452 -12.22 -5.93 -34.06
C VAL A 452 -11.30 -5.78 -35.24
N VAL A 453 -10.84 -4.57 -35.52
CA VAL A 453 -10.04 -4.23 -36.72
C VAL A 453 -8.61 -3.89 -36.34
N ASN A 454 -7.68 -4.02 -37.29
CA ASN A 454 -6.28 -3.65 -37.11
C ASN A 454 -5.91 -2.49 -38.05
N ARG A 455 -5.15 -1.51 -37.56
CA ARG A 455 -4.80 -0.31 -38.34
C ARG A 455 -3.93 -0.66 -39.54
N GLY A 456 -2.89 -1.48 -39.33
CA GLY A 456 -1.96 -1.91 -40.38
C GLY A 456 -2.57 -2.82 -41.44
N ALA A 457 -3.62 -3.57 -41.08
CA ALA A 457 -4.36 -4.42 -42.01
C ALA A 457 -5.30 -3.65 -42.96
N GLY A 458 -5.79 -2.48 -42.54
CA GLY A 458 -6.73 -1.64 -43.28
C GLY A 458 -8.21 -1.98 -43.05
N ALA A 459 -9.10 -1.15 -43.62
CA ALA A 459 -10.55 -1.18 -43.36
C ALA A 459 -11.28 -2.46 -43.81
N ASP A 460 -10.74 -3.16 -44.81
CA ASP A 460 -11.36 -4.35 -45.39
C ASP A 460 -11.06 -5.63 -44.59
N LYS A 461 -10.33 -5.53 -43.47
CA LYS A 461 -9.88 -6.69 -42.70
C LYS A 461 -10.19 -6.58 -41.22
N ALA A 462 -10.56 -7.71 -40.62
CA ALA A 462 -10.87 -7.80 -39.20
C ALA A 462 -10.35 -9.09 -38.57
N LEU A 463 -10.27 -9.08 -37.24
CA LEU A 463 -10.02 -10.26 -36.42
C LEU A 463 -11.13 -11.28 -36.62
N ASN A 464 -10.74 -12.48 -37.03
CA ASN A 464 -11.64 -13.59 -37.31
C ASN A 464 -11.17 -14.88 -36.62
N ALA A 465 -12.12 -15.77 -36.37
CA ALA A 465 -11.86 -17.15 -36.01
C ALA A 465 -11.60 -18.00 -37.28
N GLY A 466 -10.34 -18.32 -37.55
CA GLY A 466 -9.91 -19.25 -38.60
C GLY A 466 -9.81 -20.71 -38.14
N GLU A 467 -9.58 -21.65 -39.06
CA GLU A 467 -9.59 -23.09 -38.78
C GLU A 467 -8.59 -23.53 -37.71
N SER A 468 -7.40 -22.92 -37.68
CA SER A 468 -6.30 -23.27 -36.76
C SER A 468 -6.05 -22.27 -35.63
N GLY A 469 -6.84 -21.19 -35.57
CA GLY A 469 -6.66 -20.10 -34.61
C GLY A 469 -7.17 -18.76 -35.15
N ALA A 470 -7.00 -17.70 -34.37
CA ALA A 470 -7.42 -16.36 -34.78
C ALA A 470 -6.55 -15.84 -35.92
N ILE A 471 -7.16 -15.19 -36.90
CA ILE A 471 -6.50 -14.60 -38.07
C ILE A 471 -7.01 -13.18 -38.28
N VAL A 472 -6.37 -12.41 -39.16
CA VAL A 472 -6.95 -11.18 -39.73
C VAL A 472 -7.37 -11.49 -41.16
N GLY A 473 -8.68 -11.46 -41.42
CA GLY A 473 -9.28 -11.90 -42.68
C GLY A 473 -10.28 -10.91 -43.26
N ASP A 474 -10.71 -11.18 -44.50
CA ASP A 474 -11.51 -10.26 -45.32
C ASP A 474 -13.03 -10.28 -44.98
N GLU A 475 -13.53 -11.36 -44.37
CA GLU A 475 -14.94 -11.47 -43.95
C GLU A 475 -15.10 -11.13 -42.48
N ALA A 476 -15.43 -9.88 -42.15
CA ALA A 476 -15.55 -9.43 -40.76
C ALA A 476 -16.50 -10.32 -39.93
N GLN A 477 -15.98 -10.87 -38.83
CA GLN A 477 -16.75 -11.63 -37.85
C GLN A 477 -17.05 -10.77 -36.62
N VAL A 478 -18.26 -10.91 -36.11
CA VAL A 478 -18.73 -10.20 -34.93
C VAL A 478 -18.36 -10.98 -33.67
N MET A 479 -17.74 -10.28 -32.71
CA MET A 479 -17.32 -10.82 -31.43
C MET A 479 -18.27 -10.39 -30.32
N THR A 480 -18.61 -11.32 -29.43
CA THR A 480 -19.24 -11.01 -28.14
C THR A 480 -18.19 -10.95 -27.05
N LEU A 481 -18.39 -10.04 -26.09
CA LEU A 481 -17.48 -9.82 -24.98
C LEU A 481 -18.12 -10.26 -23.66
N THR A 482 -17.30 -10.81 -22.77
CA THR A 482 -17.70 -11.13 -21.39
C THR A 482 -16.61 -10.71 -20.42
N ALA A 483 -16.96 -10.25 -19.22
CA ALA A 483 -15.98 -9.80 -18.22
C ALA A 483 -15.01 -10.93 -17.85
N SER A 484 -13.72 -10.60 -17.74
CA SER A 484 -12.72 -11.51 -17.20
C SER A 484 -12.68 -11.45 -15.68
N SER A 485 -12.64 -12.61 -15.04
CA SER A 485 -12.37 -12.73 -13.61
C SER A 485 -10.88 -12.72 -13.26
N HIS A 486 -9.98 -12.55 -14.25
CA HIS A 486 -8.53 -12.69 -14.08
C HIS A 486 -7.75 -11.38 -14.20
N ALA A 487 -8.40 -10.32 -14.69
CA ALA A 487 -7.83 -8.98 -14.78
C ALA A 487 -8.94 -7.96 -14.59
N GLU A 488 -8.65 -6.90 -13.83
CA GLU A 488 -9.47 -5.70 -13.79
C GLU A 488 -9.59 -5.12 -15.21
N ASP A 489 -10.81 -4.72 -15.60
CA ASP A 489 -11.14 -4.25 -16.95
C ASP A 489 -10.81 -5.22 -18.10
N GLY A 490 -10.46 -6.47 -17.77
CA GLY A 490 -10.20 -7.53 -18.73
C GLY A 490 -11.50 -8.13 -19.27
N PHE A 491 -11.43 -8.66 -20.49
CA PHE A 491 -12.57 -9.31 -21.13
C PHE A 491 -12.15 -10.54 -21.94
N PHE A 492 -13.08 -11.48 -22.10
CA PHE A 492 -12.97 -12.60 -23.02
C PHE A 492 -13.67 -12.26 -24.33
N MET A 493 -13.06 -12.66 -25.45
CA MET A 493 -13.67 -12.56 -26.77
C MET A 493 -14.09 -13.94 -27.28
N GLN A 494 -15.29 -14.00 -27.84
CA GLN A 494 -15.83 -15.19 -28.49
C GLN A 494 -16.53 -14.78 -29.79
N ASN A 495 -16.33 -15.53 -30.86
CA ASN A 495 -17.04 -15.27 -32.12
C ASN A 495 -18.54 -15.57 -31.97
N LEU A 496 -19.37 -14.57 -32.29
CA LEU A 496 -20.83 -14.62 -32.31
C LEU A 496 -21.37 -15.20 -33.62
N THR A 497 -20.63 -15.00 -34.72
CA THR A 497 -21.00 -15.34 -36.10
C THR A 497 -19.95 -16.25 -36.74
N GLY A 498 -20.06 -17.57 -36.53
CA GLY A 498 -19.15 -18.54 -37.14
C GLY A 498 -19.23 -19.94 -36.54
N SER A 499 -18.48 -20.89 -37.10
CA SER A 499 -18.46 -22.30 -36.65
C SER A 499 -17.69 -22.55 -35.34
N TYR A 500 -17.00 -21.53 -34.81
CA TYR A 500 -16.14 -21.63 -33.64
C TYR A 500 -16.66 -20.75 -32.49
N THR A 501 -17.47 -21.33 -31.61
CA THR A 501 -18.04 -20.64 -30.44
C THR A 501 -17.14 -20.75 -29.20
N GLN A 502 -15.83 -20.93 -29.38
CA GLN A 502 -14.87 -21.01 -28.28
C GLN A 502 -14.21 -19.64 -28.08
N ARG A 503 -13.63 -19.42 -26.89
CA ARG A 503 -12.89 -18.18 -26.60
C ARG A 503 -11.53 -18.23 -27.25
N PHE A 504 -11.02 -17.08 -27.66
CA PHE A 504 -9.61 -16.98 -28.03
C PHE A 504 -8.73 -17.22 -26.80
N ASN A 505 -7.63 -17.95 -26.99
CA ASN A 505 -6.71 -18.35 -25.92
C ASN A 505 -5.26 -18.36 -26.38
N LYS A 506 -4.32 -17.94 -25.52
CA LYS A 506 -2.89 -17.97 -25.81
C LYS A 506 -2.31 -19.37 -25.60
N GLN A 507 -1.83 -20.00 -26.67
CA GLN A 507 -1.05 -21.25 -26.58
C GLN A 507 0.14 -21.22 -27.53
N ASN A 508 1.31 -21.66 -27.05
CA ASN A 508 2.55 -21.70 -27.84
C ASN A 508 2.83 -20.39 -28.61
N ASN A 509 2.59 -19.24 -27.96
CA ASN A 509 2.73 -17.90 -28.51
C ASN A 509 1.83 -17.57 -29.72
N LYS A 510 0.72 -18.30 -29.87
CA LYS A 510 -0.31 -18.05 -30.88
C LYS A 510 -1.67 -17.83 -30.23
N VAL A 511 -2.57 -17.17 -30.95
CA VAL A 511 -3.98 -17.03 -30.56
C VAL A 511 -4.79 -18.19 -31.14
N VAL A 512 -5.16 -19.15 -30.29
CA VAL A 512 -5.94 -20.34 -30.64
C VAL A 512 -7.26 -20.34 -29.86
N TYR A 513 -7.92 -21.50 -29.71
CA TYR A 513 -9.22 -21.62 -29.04
C TYR A 513 -9.16 -22.41 -27.75
N TRP A 514 -10.01 -22.02 -26.79
CA TRP A 514 -10.24 -22.76 -25.56
C TRP A 514 -11.68 -22.58 -25.08
N SER A 515 -12.26 -23.62 -24.49
CA SER A 515 -13.62 -23.54 -23.93
C SER A 515 -13.66 -22.86 -22.57
N GLY A 516 -12.55 -22.89 -21.82
CA GLY A 516 -12.43 -22.29 -20.49
C GLY A 516 -12.34 -20.76 -20.54
N ALA A 517 -12.77 -20.13 -19.45
CA ALA A 517 -12.60 -18.70 -19.19
C ALA A 517 -11.44 -18.54 -18.20
N ASP A 518 -10.21 -18.45 -18.70
CA ASP A 518 -8.98 -18.47 -17.92
C ASP A 518 -8.07 -17.27 -18.20
N ALA A 519 -6.95 -17.19 -17.47
CA ALA A 519 -5.95 -16.16 -17.67
C ALA A 519 -5.46 -16.09 -19.13
N GLY A 520 -5.31 -17.21 -19.82
CA GLY A 520 -4.87 -17.27 -21.22
C GLY A 520 -5.89 -16.77 -22.22
N SER A 521 -7.16 -16.66 -21.84
CA SER A 521 -8.26 -16.18 -22.69
C SER A 521 -8.56 -14.69 -22.53
N THR A 522 -7.85 -14.02 -21.61
CA THR A 522 -8.13 -12.65 -21.21
C THR A 522 -7.43 -11.64 -22.12
N PHE A 523 -8.21 -10.71 -22.68
CA PHE A 523 -7.74 -9.50 -23.34
C PHE A 523 -7.85 -8.31 -22.40
N MET A 524 -6.95 -7.36 -22.57
CA MET A 524 -6.96 -6.04 -21.94
C MET A 524 -6.61 -5.00 -23.01
N THR A 525 -7.13 -3.80 -22.85
CA THR A 525 -6.81 -2.65 -23.69
C THR A 525 -5.82 -1.77 -22.95
N GLU A 526 -4.81 -1.29 -23.67
CA GLU A 526 -3.89 -0.27 -23.19
C GLU A 526 -3.96 0.93 -24.15
N ASP A 527 -4.12 2.11 -23.57
CA ASP A 527 -4.17 3.37 -24.30
C ASP A 527 -2.77 3.72 -24.84
N PRO A 528 -2.58 3.80 -26.17
CA PRO A 528 -1.28 4.13 -26.75
C PRO A 528 -0.77 5.49 -26.28
N ASP A 529 -1.64 6.47 -26.03
CA ASP A 529 -1.21 7.80 -25.59
C ASP A 529 -0.55 7.72 -24.20
N GLU A 530 -1.10 6.92 -23.29
CA GLU A 530 -0.50 6.70 -21.96
C GLU A 530 0.83 5.94 -22.05
N ALA A 531 0.87 4.88 -22.86
CA ALA A 531 2.09 4.09 -23.08
C ALA A 531 3.22 4.91 -23.73
N LEU A 532 2.86 5.79 -24.67
CA LEU A 532 3.79 6.70 -25.35
C LEU A 532 4.33 7.79 -24.41
N VAL A 533 3.49 8.34 -23.53
CA VAL A 533 3.92 9.29 -22.50
C VAL A 533 4.96 8.66 -21.57
N ALA A 534 4.77 7.40 -21.17
CA ALA A 534 5.76 6.68 -20.36
C ALA A 534 7.11 6.58 -21.09
N LEU A 535 7.12 6.21 -22.37
CA LEU A 535 8.32 6.11 -23.19
C LEU A 535 9.05 7.46 -23.35
N VAL A 536 8.30 8.56 -23.51
CA VAL A 536 8.85 9.92 -23.55
C VAL A 536 9.51 10.28 -22.22
N ASN A 537 8.85 9.99 -21.10
CA ASN A 537 9.37 10.28 -19.76
C ASN A 537 10.64 9.49 -19.45
N ASP A 538 10.68 8.20 -19.80
CA ASP A 538 11.87 7.36 -19.69
C ASP A 538 13.01 7.95 -20.53
N PHE A 539 12.74 8.29 -21.79
CA PHE A 539 13.74 8.90 -22.65
C PHE A 539 14.30 10.19 -22.06
N LYS A 540 13.44 11.12 -21.62
CA LYS A 540 13.88 12.39 -21.03
C LYS A 540 14.75 12.16 -19.79
N THR A 541 14.33 11.25 -18.91
CA THR A 541 15.05 10.94 -17.67
C THR A 541 16.45 10.40 -17.99
N TYR A 542 16.51 9.37 -18.83
CA TYR A 542 17.76 8.69 -19.11
C TYR A 542 18.68 9.47 -20.04
N ALA A 543 18.14 10.13 -21.07
CA ALA A 543 18.93 10.99 -21.96
C ALA A 543 19.53 12.19 -21.23
N SER A 544 18.80 12.79 -20.28
CA SER A 544 19.34 13.85 -19.41
C SER A 544 20.46 13.32 -18.51
N SER A 545 20.27 12.14 -17.92
CA SER A 545 21.29 11.50 -17.09
C SER A 545 22.52 11.03 -17.89
N GLY A 546 22.34 10.84 -19.21
CA GLY A 546 23.33 10.37 -20.16
C GLY A 546 24.22 11.47 -20.75
N LEU A 547 23.93 12.75 -20.46
CA LEU A 547 24.63 13.89 -21.05
C LEU A 547 26.14 13.86 -20.78
N GLY A 548 26.93 14.01 -21.84
CA GLY A 548 28.40 14.03 -21.78
C GLY A 548 29.07 12.66 -21.72
N TYR A 549 28.30 11.56 -21.67
CA TYR A 549 28.83 10.20 -21.75
C TYR A 549 28.74 9.66 -23.17
N VAL A 550 29.65 8.76 -23.54
CA VAL A 550 29.49 7.98 -24.79
C VAL A 550 28.11 7.32 -24.79
N GLY A 551 27.44 7.27 -25.93
CA GLY A 551 26.06 6.77 -26.07
C GLY A 551 24.97 7.73 -25.64
N GLY A 552 25.32 8.83 -24.97
CA GLY A 552 24.45 9.94 -24.65
C GLY A 552 24.63 11.12 -25.60
N TYR A 553 24.00 12.25 -25.30
CA TYR A 553 24.15 13.48 -26.07
C TYR A 553 25.15 14.44 -25.41
N THR A 554 25.63 15.42 -26.15
CA THR A 554 26.49 16.48 -25.60
C THR A 554 25.72 17.36 -24.61
N VAL A 555 26.41 17.92 -23.62
CA VAL A 555 25.79 18.65 -22.48
C VAL A 555 24.93 19.85 -22.92
N ASP A 556 25.22 20.46 -24.08
CA ASP A 556 24.42 21.54 -24.67
C ASP A 556 23.01 21.11 -25.09
N LYS A 557 22.71 19.81 -25.12
CA LYS A 557 21.38 19.28 -25.46
C LYS A 557 20.40 19.21 -24.29
N ALA A 558 20.82 19.58 -23.08
CA ALA A 558 19.98 19.53 -21.89
C ALA A 558 18.61 20.22 -22.07
N ASP A 559 18.62 21.46 -22.57
CA ASP A 559 17.38 22.23 -22.74
C ASP A 559 16.46 21.62 -23.80
N ALA A 560 17.03 21.10 -24.90
CA ALA A 560 16.28 20.46 -25.98
C ALA A 560 15.62 19.16 -25.52
N ILE A 561 16.29 18.36 -24.68
CA ILE A 561 15.70 17.15 -24.08
C ILE A 561 14.57 17.51 -23.12
N ASN A 562 14.77 18.53 -22.28
CA ASN A 562 13.75 18.97 -21.32
C ASN A 562 12.46 19.47 -22.01
N ALA A 563 12.59 20.04 -23.21
CA ALA A 563 11.49 20.57 -24.02
C ALA A 563 10.67 19.49 -24.77
N ILE A 564 11.07 18.22 -24.75
CA ILE A 564 10.30 17.13 -25.36
C ILE A 564 9.01 16.92 -24.57
N GLU A 565 7.84 16.99 -25.21
CA GLU A 565 6.54 16.74 -24.56
C GLU A 565 5.82 15.54 -25.16
N THR A 566 6.02 15.29 -26.45
CA THR A 566 5.34 14.23 -27.19
C THR A 566 6.31 13.20 -27.74
N TYR A 567 5.77 12.04 -28.14
CA TYR A 567 6.54 11.01 -28.83
C TYR A 567 7.10 11.51 -30.18
N ALA A 568 6.35 12.38 -30.86
CA ALA A 568 6.80 13.04 -32.09
C ALA A 568 8.01 13.95 -31.85
N ASP A 569 8.02 14.72 -30.75
CA ASP A 569 9.17 15.57 -30.37
C ASP A 569 10.40 14.71 -30.08
N MET A 570 10.22 13.61 -29.34
CA MET A 570 11.30 12.68 -29.03
C MET A 570 11.94 12.10 -30.30
N LYS A 571 11.11 11.69 -31.26
CA LYS A 571 11.57 11.17 -32.54
C LYS A 571 12.33 12.23 -33.35
N ALA A 572 11.77 13.44 -33.45
CA ALA A 572 12.42 14.55 -34.13
C ALA A 572 13.77 14.87 -33.50
N PHE A 573 13.85 14.84 -32.16
CA PHE A 573 15.09 15.05 -31.43
C PHE A 573 16.13 13.97 -31.75
N LYS A 574 15.77 12.68 -31.68
CA LYS A 574 16.68 11.56 -32.00
C LYS A 574 17.18 11.62 -33.45
N ALA A 575 16.29 11.95 -34.39
CA ALA A 575 16.67 12.07 -35.80
C ALA A 575 17.62 13.25 -36.07
N ALA A 576 17.49 14.33 -35.31
CA ALA A 576 18.28 15.55 -35.49
C ALA A 576 19.62 15.56 -34.74
N ASN A 577 19.82 14.66 -33.76
CA ASN A 577 20.99 14.67 -32.89
C ASN A 577 21.64 13.28 -32.86
N THR A 578 22.95 13.23 -33.04
CA THR A 578 23.71 11.98 -32.99
C THR A 578 24.31 11.80 -31.59
N PRO A 579 24.16 10.63 -30.95
CA PRO A 579 24.85 10.32 -29.70
C PRO A 579 26.38 10.34 -29.86
N ILE A 580 27.08 10.63 -28.76
CA ILE A 580 28.54 10.57 -28.67
C ILE A 580 29.00 9.13 -28.95
N THR A 581 29.96 8.95 -29.85
CA THR A 581 30.51 7.62 -30.21
C THR A 581 31.87 7.38 -29.57
N PHE A 582 32.30 6.12 -29.54
CA PHE A 582 33.68 5.79 -29.20
C PHE A 582 34.66 6.34 -30.23
N ASP A 583 35.83 6.73 -29.73
CA ASP A 583 37.01 7.17 -30.47
C ASP A 583 38.23 6.43 -29.91
N GLU A 584 38.91 5.67 -30.76
CA GLU A 584 40.04 4.81 -30.39
C GLU A 584 41.28 5.59 -29.93
N SER A 585 41.42 6.86 -30.36
CA SER A 585 42.55 7.70 -29.94
C SER A 585 42.33 8.33 -28.56
N LYS A 586 41.16 8.13 -27.94
CA LYS A 586 40.81 8.73 -26.65
C LYS A 586 40.86 7.73 -25.51
N TYR A 587 40.96 8.27 -24.30
CA TYR A 587 40.91 7.51 -23.06
C TYR A 587 39.59 7.73 -22.34
N TYR A 588 39.12 6.70 -21.65
CA TYR A 588 37.88 6.70 -20.90
C TYR A 588 38.10 6.17 -19.49
N ARG A 589 37.36 6.74 -18.54
CA ARG A 589 37.08 6.09 -17.26
C ARG A 589 35.76 5.35 -17.36
N ILE A 590 35.75 4.07 -16.99
CA ILE A 590 34.56 3.22 -17.06
C ILE A 590 33.94 3.15 -15.67
N GLN A 591 32.82 3.85 -15.48
CA GLN A 591 32.10 3.90 -14.20
C GLN A 591 30.98 2.87 -14.19
N ASN A 592 30.86 2.11 -13.11
CA ASN A 592 29.64 1.37 -12.82
C ASN A 592 28.58 2.32 -12.23
N VAL A 593 27.41 2.38 -12.86
CA VAL A 593 26.37 3.36 -12.51
C VAL A 593 25.84 3.14 -11.10
N TYR A 594 25.51 1.90 -10.75
CA TYR A 594 24.92 1.58 -9.45
C TYR A 594 25.93 1.69 -8.30
N ARG A 595 27.17 1.23 -8.51
CA ARG A 595 28.23 1.27 -7.48
C ARG A 595 28.90 2.63 -7.37
N THR A 596 28.79 3.48 -8.39
CA THR A 596 29.49 4.77 -8.53
C THR A 596 31.02 4.66 -8.55
N THR A 597 31.55 3.45 -8.71
CA THR A 597 32.98 3.13 -8.74
C THR A 597 33.45 2.83 -10.16
N PHE A 598 34.76 2.92 -10.37
CA PHE A 598 35.43 2.83 -11.65
C PHE A 598 36.22 1.55 -11.79
N ILE A 599 36.22 0.97 -13.00
CA ILE A 599 37.08 -0.16 -13.32
C ILE A 599 38.53 0.32 -13.26
N SER A 600 39.34 -0.35 -12.43
CA SER A 600 40.75 -0.07 -12.23
C SER A 600 41.57 -1.35 -12.36
N VAL A 601 42.84 -1.20 -12.72
CA VAL A 601 43.82 -2.29 -12.68
C VAL A 601 44.55 -2.32 -11.34
N THR A 602 44.91 -3.52 -10.84
CA THR A 602 45.86 -3.74 -9.73
C THR A 602 46.70 -4.97 -10.06
N GLY A 603 47.97 -4.76 -10.40
CA GLY A 603 48.79 -5.81 -11.02
C GLY A 603 48.23 -6.16 -12.41
N THR A 604 47.83 -7.42 -12.60
CA THR A 604 47.12 -7.90 -13.80
C THR A 604 45.62 -8.08 -13.57
N ASP A 605 45.11 -7.78 -12.38
CA ASP A 605 43.71 -8.02 -12.02
C ASP A 605 42.88 -6.76 -12.17
N ARG A 606 41.59 -6.94 -12.42
CA ARG A 606 40.61 -5.86 -12.55
C ARG A 606 39.80 -5.76 -11.28
N VAL A 607 39.60 -4.54 -10.81
CA VAL A 607 38.89 -4.24 -9.56
C VAL A 607 38.02 -3.00 -9.75
N LEU A 608 37.12 -2.77 -8.81
CA LEU A 608 36.39 -1.49 -8.71
C LEU A 608 37.06 -0.60 -7.66
N LYS A 609 37.16 0.71 -7.94
CA LYS A 609 37.67 1.71 -6.99
C LYS A 609 36.91 3.02 -7.11
N ALA A 610 36.92 3.84 -6.07
CA ALA A 610 36.45 5.23 -6.18
C ALA A 610 37.25 6.00 -7.23
N GLU A 611 36.69 7.07 -7.78
CA GLU A 611 37.40 7.91 -8.75
C GLU A 611 38.71 8.41 -8.16
N ASP A 612 39.78 8.28 -8.93
CA ASP A 612 41.06 8.90 -8.62
C ASP A 612 41.64 9.47 -9.92
N LYS A 613 41.59 10.80 -10.04
CA LYS A 613 42.07 11.50 -11.22
C LYS A 613 43.59 11.41 -11.40
N ALA A 614 44.34 11.03 -10.37
CA ALA A 614 45.77 10.76 -10.45
C ALA A 614 46.09 9.35 -10.98
N ASN A 615 45.10 8.44 -10.97
CA ASN A 615 45.34 7.02 -11.18
C ASN A 615 45.12 6.61 -12.64
N VAL A 616 46.24 6.47 -13.36
CA VAL A 616 46.30 5.96 -14.73
C VAL A 616 45.69 4.56 -14.88
N SER A 617 45.64 3.77 -13.80
CA SER A 617 45.06 2.43 -13.83
C SER A 617 43.53 2.42 -14.01
N GLN A 618 42.87 3.59 -13.97
CA GLN A 618 41.45 3.77 -14.30
C GLN A 618 41.19 4.20 -15.75
N LEU A 619 42.24 4.40 -16.54
CA LEU A 619 42.12 4.77 -17.95
C LEU A 619 42.01 3.54 -18.83
N TRP A 620 41.14 3.64 -19.83
CA TRP A 620 40.85 2.58 -20.78
C TRP A 620 40.73 3.15 -22.20
N GLN A 621 41.27 2.45 -23.18
CA GLN A 621 40.98 2.67 -24.61
C GLN A 621 39.96 1.65 -25.08
N ILE A 622 39.06 2.09 -25.95
CA ILE A 622 38.03 1.26 -26.57
C ILE A 622 38.40 1.15 -28.04
N GLU A 623 38.95 0.00 -28.43
CA GLU A 623 39.42 -0.27 -29.81
C GLU A 623 38.38 -1.13 -30.53
N ASN A 624 38.21 -0.96 -31.84
CA ASN A 624 37.29 -1.79 -32.62
C ASN A 624 37.76 -3.26 -32.63
N GLY A 625 36.79 -4.16 -32.52
CA GLY A 625 36.98 -5.59 -32.65
C GLY A 625 37.26 -6.01 -34.09
N THR A 626 37.66 -7.26 -34.25
CA THR A 626 37.70 -7.93 -35.56
C THR A 626 36.31 -8.28 -36.10
N THR A 627 35.34 -8.46 -35.19
CA THR A 627 33.92 -8.59 -35.53
C THR A 627 33.24 -7.22 -35.48
N ASP A 628 32.46 -6.90 -36.52
CA ASP A 628 31.69 -5.65 -36.59
C ASP A 628 30.76 -5.49 -35.36
N GLY A 629 30.73 -4.27 -34.81
CA GLY A 629 29.97 -3.92 -33.60
C GLY A 629 30.51 -4.48 -32.27
N LYS A 630 31.72 -5.06 -32.25
CA LYS A 630 32.42 -5.47 -31.02
C LYS A 630 33.65 -4.62 -30.76
N TYR A 631 34.15 -4.67 -29.52
CA TYR A 631 35.26 -3.84 -29.06
C TYR A 631 36.26 -4.61 -28.20
N PHE A 632 37.53 -4.20 -28.24
CA PHE A 632 38.51 -4.53 -27.22
C PHE A 632 38.58 -3.41 -26.18
N ILE A 633 38.73 -3.79 -24.90
CA ILE A 633 38.90 -2.83 -23.80
C ILE A 633 40.33 -2.96 -23.28
N LYS A 634 41.12 -1.91 -23.43
CA LYS A 634 42.57 -1.93 -23.18
C LYS A 634 42.97 -0.96 -22.09
N SER A 635 43.66 -1.46 -21.08
CA SER A 635 44.39 -0.62 -20.14
C SER A 635 45.72 -0.22 -20.77
N PRO A 636 46.07 1.08 -20.79
CA PRO A 636 47.38 1.51 -21.27
C PRO A 636 48.52 1.06 -20.35
N ASN A 637 48.22 0.69 -19.10
CA ASN A 637 49.22 0.20 -18.15
C ASN A 637 49.51 -1.31 -18.29
N ALA A 638 48.49 -2.13 -18.56
CA ALA A 638 48.56 -3.58 -18.34
C ALA A 638 48.06 -4.49 -19.49
N GLY A 639 47.57 -3.92 -20.60
CA GLY A 639 47.11 -4.68 -21.77
C GLY A 639 45.59 -4.80 -21.88
N TYR A 640 45.10 -5.86 -22.51
CA TYR A 640 43.68 -6.02 -22.85
C TYR A 640 42.90 -6.84 -21.83
N MET A 641 41.65 -6.43 -21.63
CA MET A 641 40.67 -7.14 -20.82
C MET A 641 40.37 -8.52 -21.43
N GLN A 642 40.51 -9.56 -20.61
CA GLN A 642 40.04 -10.92 -20.92
C GLN A 642 38.53 -11.07 -20.74
N ALA A 643 37.94 -12.14 -21.28
CA ALA A 643 36.50 -12.41 -21.22
C ALA A 643 35.89 -12.23 -19.81
N VAL A 644 34.63 -11.84 -19.77
CA VAL A 644 33.81 -11.75 -18.57
C VAL A 644 33.83 -13.11 -17.84
N GLY A 645 34.27 -13.08 -16.57
CA GLY A 645 34.50 -14.28 -15.75
C GLY A 645 35.98 -14.60 -15.52
N THR A 646 36.89 -14.09 -16.37
CA THR A 646 38.33 -14.24 -16.19
C THR A 646 38.94 -12.93 -15.71
N ASN A 647 39.20 -12.80 -14.41
CA ASN A 647 39.74 -11.55 -13.84
C ASN A 647 41.22 -11.35 -14.13
N ALA A 648 41.58 -11.02 -15.39
CA ALA A 648 42.95 -10.78 -15.80
C ALA A 648 43.05 -9.78 -16.97
N LEU A 649 44.26 -9.25 -17.19
CA LEU A 649 44.70 -8.57 -18.40
C LEU A 649 45.82 -9.35 -19.09
N ALA A 650 45.90 -9.27 -20.42
CA ALA A 650 46.95 -9.92 -21.21
C ALA A 650 47.28 -9.13 -22.49
N GLU A 651 48.32 -9.56 -23.21
CA GLU A 651 48.77 -8.93 -24.46
C GLU A 651 47.72 -8.98 -25.59
N ASN A 652 46.84 -9.99 -25.59
CA ASN A 652 45.70 -10.10 -26.51
C ASN A 652 44.40 -10.11 -25.71
N GLY A 653 43.33 -9.52 -26.23
CA GLY A 653 42.05 -9.33 -25.53
C GLY A 653 40.92 -10.25 -25.99
N ALA A 654 39.84 -10.27 -25.20
CA ALA A 654 38.55 -10.75 -25.67
C ALA A 654 37.77 -9.62 -26.36
N GLU A 655 36.93 -9.99 -27.32
CA GLU A 655 35.97 -9.06 -27.91
C GLU A 655 34.72 -8.94 -27.03
N PHE A 656 34.28 -7.70 -26.80
CA PHE A 656 33.09 -7.39 -26.04
C PHE A 656 32.00 -6.84 -26.93
N ASN A 657 30.77 -7.28 -26.68
CA ASN A 657 29.57 -6.56 -27.11
C ASN A 657 29.26 -5.49 -26.06
N ILE A 658 29.38 -4.23 -26.44
CA ILE A 658 29.06 -3.08 -25.57
C ILE A 658 27.68 -2.56 -26.02
N SER A 659 26.62 -3.14 -25.46
CA SER A 659 25.23 -2.87 -25.88
C SER A 659 24.61 -1.75 -25.05
N SER A 660 24.07 -0.73 -25.71
CA SER A 660 23.34 0.35 -25.02
C SER A 660 22.05 -0.18 -24.39
N PHE A 661 21.67 0.35 -23.22
CA PHE A 661 20.34 0.13 -22.63
C PHE A 661 19.22 0.92 -23.32
N GLY A 662 19.58 1.93 -24.11
CA GLY A 662 18.67 2.73 -24.91
C GLY A 662 19.41 3.82 -25.67
N GLU A 663 18.92 4.17 -26.84
CA GLU A 663 19.53 5.23 -27.63
C GLU A 663 19.52 6.57 -26.89
N GLY A 664 20.70 7.17 -26.71
CA GLY A 664 20.86 8.43 -26.00
C GLY A 664 21.00 8.31 -24.49
N TYR A 665 20.95 7.11 -23.91
CA TYR A 665 20.96 6.94 -22.44
C TYR A 665 22.35 7.05 -21.82
N GLY A 666 23.42 6.93 -22.63
CA GLY A 666 24.80 6.96 -22.15
C GLY A 666 25.17 5.81 -21.20
N GLN A 667 24.37 4.74 -21.17
CA GLN A 667 24.55 3.60 -20.27
C GLN A 667 24.63 2.30 -21.08
N TYR A 668 25.58 1.44 -20.74
CA TYR A 668 25.89 0.23 -21.49
C TYR A 668 26.04 -0.99 -20.59
N ALA A 669 25.68 -2.13 -21.17
CA ALA A 669 26.12 -3.43 -20.71
C ALA A 669 27.39 -3.85 -21.46
N ILE A 670 28.38 -4.38 -20.73
CA ILE A 670 29.62 -4.94 -21.29
C ILE A 670 29.53 -6.46 -21.23
N LYS A 671 29.50 -7.12 -22.40
CA LYS A 671 29.26 -8.57 -22.50
C LYS A 671 30.36 -9.29 -23.26
N SER A 672 30.71 -10.49 -22.83
CA SER A 672 31.44 -11.46 -23.66
C SER A 672 30.76 -12.82 -23.53
N ASP A 673 30.56 -13.50 -24.66
CA ASP A 673 29.73 -14.70 -24.73
C ASP A 673 28.33 -14.44 -24.12
N ASN A 674 27.88 -15.29 -23.21
CA ASN A 674 26.59 -15.16 -22.51
C ASN A 674 26.68 -14.41 -21.16
N ASN A 675 27.86 -13.88 -20.81
CA ASN A 675 28.08 -13.25 -19.51
C ASN A 675 28.18 -11.72 -19.63
N MET A 676 27.55 -11.03 -18.67
CA MET A 676 27.62 -9.59 -18.48
C MET A 676 28.58 -9.25 -17.33
N LEU A 677 29.46 -8.27 -17.54
CA LEU A 677 30.33 -7.75 -16.50
C LEU A 677 29.48 -7.08 -15.42
N ALA A 678 29.81 -7.31 -14.16
CA ALA A 678 29.02 -6.81 -13.04
C ALA A 678 29.88 -6.29 -11.89
N GLY A 679 29.42 -5.22 -11.24
CA GLY A 679 29.94 -4.79 -9.94
C GLY A 679 29.27 -5.56 -8.81
N ILE A 680 29.97 -6.50 -8.18
CA ILE A 680 29.42 -7.29 -7.06
C ILE A 680 29.37 -6.47 -5.77
N ASN A 681 30.38 -5.62 -5.58
CA ASN A 681 30.48 -4.67 -4.49
C ASN A 681 31.43 -3.53 -4.92
N ALA A 682 31.69 -2.57 -4.03
CA ALA A 682 32.53 -1.39 -4.33
C ALA A 682 33.99 -1.72 -4.73
N SER A 683 34.45 -2.97 -4.59
CA SER A 683 35.83 -3.40 -4.85
C SER A 683 35.96 -4.56 -5.84
N THR A 684 34.88 -5.27 -6.16
CA THR A 684 34.94 -6.57 -6.86
C THR A 684 34.08 -6.56 -8.13
N LEU A 685 34.67 -7.03 -9.23
CA LEU A 685 33.97 -7.36 -10.46
C LEU A 685 33.57 -8.84 -10.47
N GLY A 686 32.44 -9.14 -11.11
CA GLY A 686 31.91 -10.49 -11.27
C GLY A 686 31.08 -10.62 -12.55
N THR A 687 30.18 -11.59 -12.55
CA THR A 687 29.42 -11.98 -13.74
C THR A 687 27.94 -12.19 -13.43
N TRP A 688 27.06 -11.71 -14.31
CA TRP A 688 25.64 -12.04 -14.33
C TRP A 688 25.19 -12.41 -15.74
N TRP A 689 23.99 -12.99 -15.87
CA TRP A 689 23.41 -13.45 -17.14
C TRP A 689 22.36 -12.48 -17.71
N ASN A 690 21.89 -11.50 -16.93
CA ASN A 690 21.00 -10.44 -17.38
C ASN A 690 21.21 -9.17 -16.53
N GLY A 691 20.85 -8.01 -17.08
CA GLY A 691 20.86 -6.74 -16.37
C GLY A 691 19.95 -5.69 -16.98
N THR A 692 19.64 -4.68 -16.17
CA THR A 692 18.80 -3.53 -16.54
C THR A 692 19.60 -2.24 -16.46
N ILE A 693 19.02 -1.13 -16.91
CA ILE A 693 19.57 0.21 -16.64
C ILE A 693 19.71 0.46 -15.13
N ASP A 694 20.62 1.37 -14.74
CA ASP A 694 20.92 1.75 -13.35
C ASP A 694 21.26 0.58 -12.41
N SER A 695 21.74 -0.53 -12.94
CA SER A 695 22.05 -1.73 -12.18
C SER A 695 23.56 -1.98 -12.04
N ASP A 696 23.92 -3.04 -11.31
CA ASP A 696 25.29 -3.55 -11.19
C ASP A 696 25.96 -3.89 -12.54
N MET A 697 25.19 -4.02 -13.61
CA MET A 697 25.68 -4.34 -14.96
C MET A 697 25.69 -3.12 -15.89
N SER A 698 25.30 -1.95 -15.37
CA SER A 698 25.26 -0.72 -16.14
C SER A 698 26.53 0.10 -15.95
N TYR A 699 27.13 0.50 -17.07
CA TYR A 699 28.37 1.26 -17.12
C TYR A 699 28.26 2.52 -17.98
N ARG A 700 28.94 3.58 -17.54
CA ARG A 700 29.15 4.83 -18.29
C ARG A 700 30.61 4.92 -18.72
N PHE A 701 30.84 5.42 -19.93
CA PHE A 701 32.17 5.71 -20.45
C PHE A 701 32.37 7.22 -20.45
N ILE A 702 33.32 7.68 -19.65
CA ILE A 702 33.60 9.10 -19.43
C ILE A 702 34.90 9.43 -20.15
N GLU A 703 34.83 10.24 -21.22
CA GLU A 703 36.03 10.73 -21.90
C GLU A 703 36.94 11.43 -20.88
N THR A 704 38.23 11.10 -20.94
CA THR A 704 39.26 11.63 -20.07
C THR A 704 40.35 12.28 -20.88
N THR A 705 40.58 13.57 -20.63
CA THR A 705 41.56 14.41 -21.31
C THR A 705 42.84 14.60 -20.51
N ASP A 706 42.85 14.27 -19.23
CA ASP A 706 43.97 14.58 -18.34
C ASP A 706 44.09 13.64 -17.12
N VAL A 707 45.28 13.70 -16.52
CA VAL A 707 45.62 13.09 -15.22
C VAL A 707 46.07 14.19 -14.27
N GLU A 708 45.52 14.23 -13.06
CA GLU A 708 45.81 15.26 -12.06
C GLU A 708 46.79 14.72 -11.01
N ILE A 709 47.99 15.32 -10.89
CA ILE A 709 49.03 14.87 -9.94
C ILE A 709 49.30 15.97 -8.91
N ASN A 710 49.20 15.63 -7.62
CA ASN A 710 49.65 16.53 -6.55
C ASN A 710 51.16 16.44 -6.38
N ILE A 711 51.81 17.60 -6.38
CA ILE A 711 53.27 17.77 -6.29
C ILE A 711 53.59 18.57 -5.03
N ASP A 712 54.50 18.03 -4.23
CA ASP A 712 55.12 18.70 -3.09
C ASP A 712 56.61 18.85 -3.41
N GLU A 713 56.98 20.00 -3.98
CA GLU A 713 58.29 20.33 -4.54
C GLU A 713 58.64 19.55 -5.83
N PHE A 714 58.70 18.21 -5.74
CA PHE A 714 59.01 17.34 -6.88
C PHE A 714 58.16 16.06 -6.90
N ALA A 715 57.86 15.57 -8.10
CA ALA A 715 57.26 14.26 -8.34
C ALA A 715 57.98 13.54 -9.48
N SER A 716 58.05 12.20 -9.44
CA SER A 716 58.50 11.41 -10.59
C SER A 716 57.30 10.76 -11.28
N ILE A 717 57.36 10.68 -12.61
CA ILE A 717 56.28 10.11 -13.41
C ILE A 717 56.80 9.35 -14.64
N TYR A 718 56.08 8.30 -15.02
CA TYR A 718 56.29 7.53 -16.23
C TYR A 718 54.92 7.10 -16.79
N LEU A 719 54.55 7.60 -17.97
CA LEU A 719 53.21 7.39 -18.54
C LEU A 719 53.27 6.59 -19.86
N PRO A 720 52.28 5.74 -20.14
CA PRO A 720 52.19 4.98 -21.39
C PRO A 720 51.71 5.81 -22.60
N PHE A 721 51.42 7.09 -22.41
CA PHE A 721 50.95 8.04 -23.43
C PHE A 721 51.65 9.40 -23.26
N ALA A 722 51.62 10.21 -24.30
CA ALA A 722 52.22 11.54 -24.29
C ALA A 722 51.34 12.54 -23.55
N VAL A 723 51.97 13.50 -22.86
CA VAL A 723 51.28 14.56 -22.12
C VAL A 723 51.93 15.94 -22.25
N GLU A 724 51.09 16.98 -22.23
CA GLU A 724 51.48 18.37 -21.96
C GLU A 724 51.25 18.69 -20.48
N VAL A 725 52.16 19.45 -19.85
CA VAL A 725 52.13 19.71 -18.40
C VAL A 725 51.64 21.14 -18.11
N GLU A 726 50.56 21.26 -17.33
CA GLU A 726 50.03 22.53 -16.83
C GLU A 726 50.15 22.57 -15.29
N GLY A 727 50.60 23.70 -14.73
CA GLY A 727 50.74 23.90 -13.29
C GLY A 727 52.03 23.33 -12.66
N ALA A 728 52.91 22.74 -13.47
CA ALA A 728 54.25 22.31 -13.07
C ALA A 728 55.21 22.42 -14.26
N THR A 729 56.51 22.27 -14.00
CA THR A 729 57.55 22.20 -15.03
C THR A 729 58.08 20.78 -15.13
N ALA A 730 58.13 20.22 -16.35
CA ALA A 730 58.68 18.89 -16.60
C ALA A 730 60.18 18.96 -16.89
N TYR A 731 60.92 17.96 -16.41
CA TYR A 731 62.35 17.83 -16.61
C TYR A 731 62.75 16.40 -16.98
N ALA A 732 63.67 16.29 -17.93
CA ALA A 732 64.49 15.10 -18.15
C ALA A 732 65.76 15.17 -17.29
N ILE A 733 66.43 14.02 -17.11
CA ILE A 733 67.80 13.99 -16.58
C ILE A 733 68.70 13.54 -17.72
N GLU A 734 69.51 14.46 -18.25
CA GLU A 734 70.39 14.16 -19.38
C GLU A 734 71.83 13.84 -18.95
N GLU A 735 72.21 14.29 -17.75
CA GLU A 735 73.54 14.05 -17.20
C GLU A 735 73.52 13.99 -15.66
N THR A 736 74.50 13.28 -15.10
CA THR A 736 74.76 13.19 -13.67
C THR A 736 76.21 13.51 -13.38
N ASN A 737 76.49 14.19 -12.26
CA ASN A 737 77.84 14.29 -11.69
C ASN A 737 77.94 13.46 -10.41
N SER A 738 78.97 13.62 -9.57
CA SER A 738 79.14 12.79 -8.36
C SER A 738 78.06 13.00 -7.29
N THR A 739 77.36 14.15 -7.27
CA THR A 739 76.40 14.49 -6.21
C THR A 739 75.05 15.00 -6.72
N HIS A 740 74.89 15.30 -8.01
CA HIS A 740 73.64 15.83 -8.58
C HIS A 740 73.21 15.15 -9.88
N ALA A 741 71.89 15.07 -10.06
CA ALA A 741 71.25 14.90 -11.35
C ALA A 741 70.92 16.29 -11.93
N ILE A 742 71.29 16.51 -13.19
CA ILE A 742 71.12 17.80 -13.85
C ILE A 742 69.82 17.74 -14.66
N LEU A 743 68.89 18.62 -14.28
CA LEU A 743 67.56 18.69 -14.87
C LEU A 743 67.62 19.51 -16.16
N ALA A 744 66.99 19.00 -17.21
CA ALA A 744 66.78 19.68 -18.48
C ALA A 744 65.28 19.89 -18.70
N GLU A 745 64.85 21.15 -18.76
CA GLU A 745 63.44 21.53 -18.90
C GLU A 745 62.86 21.02 -20.24
N LYS A 746 61.62 20.52 -20.20
CA LYS A 746 60.88 20.00 -21.35
C LYS A 746 59.47 20.60 -21.35
N ALA A 747 58.96 20.88 -22.55
CA ALA A 747 57.61 21.43 -22.72
C ALA A 747 56.52 20.35 -22.60
N ASP A 748 56.84 19.13 -23.02
CA ASP A 748 55.95 17.98 -23.03
C ASP A 748 56.73 16.69 -22.71
N ILE A 749 55.99 15.63 -22.36
CA ILE A 749 56.54 14.32 -21.99
C ILE A 749 56.00 13.28 -22.99
N PRO A 750 56.85 12.66 -23.83
CA PRO A 750 56.47 11.58 -24.71
C PRO A 750 56.01 10.34 -23.95
N ALA A 751 55.22 9.50 -24.61
CA ALA A 751 54.88 8.18 -24.11
C ALA A 751 56.14 7.37 -23.78
N ASN A 752 56.08 6.61 -22.68
CA ASN A 752 57.16 5.74 -22.21
C ASN A 752 58.48 6.47 -21.88
N GLN A 753 58.41 7.73 -21.47
CA GLN A 753 59.54 8.50 -20.93
C GLN A 753 59.33 8.82 -19.45
N GLY A 754 60.41 8.67 -18.66
CA GLY A 754 60.40 9.06 -17.25
C GLY A 754 60.73 10.53 -17.08
N ALA A 755 59.99 11.26 -16.25
CA ALA A 755 60.17 12.68 -16.02
C ALA A 755 60.19 13.02 -14.52
N ILE A 756 60.86 14.12 -14.18
CA ILE A 756 60.70 14.82 -12.90
C ILE A 756 59.80 16.03 -13.14
N LEU A 757 58.74 16.15 -12.37
CA LEU A 757 57.88 17.33 -12.31
C LEU A 757 58.33 18.17 -11.12
N ALA A 758 58.55 19.47 -11.33
CA ALA A 758 58.78 20.43 -10.26
C ALA A 758 57.62 21.40 -10.16
N GLY A 759 57.12 21.63 -8.95
CA GLY A 759 55.95 22.49 -8.72
C GLY A 759 55.44 22.38 -7.30
N ASN A 760 54.34 23.08 -7.02
CA ASN A 760 53.66 23.00 -5.74
C ASN A 760 52.14 23.03 -5.98
N GLY A 761 51.43 22.02 -5.50
CA GLY A 761 49.99 21.83 -5.72
C GLY A 761 49.68 20.84 -6.84
N THR A 762 48.51 20.97 -7.45
CA THR A 762 48.02 20.04 -8.48
C THR A 762 48.50 20.44 -9.87
N ALA A 763 49.24 19.55 -10.53
CA ALA A 763 49.57 19.63 -11.95
C ALA A 763 48.57 18.83 -12.78
N LYS A 764 48.16 19.38 -13.92
CA LYS A 764 47.34 18.69 -14.92
C LYS A 764 48.23 18.22 -16.05
N LEU A 765 48.13 16.93 -16.36
CA LEU A 765 48.86 16.29 -17.44
C LEU A 765 47.86 16.01 -18.56
N ASN A 766 47.75 16.96 -19.49
CA ASN A 766 46.81 16.89 -20.60
C ASN A 766 47.31 15.85 -21.60
N ILE A 767 46.47 14.86 -21.92
CA ILE A 767 46.80 13.77 -22.84
C ILE A 767 46.84 14.33 -24.26
N ILE A 768 47.94 14.08 -24.97
CA ILE A 768 48.17 14.53 -26.34
C ILE A 768 48.54 13.33 -27.23
N ASN A 769 48.34 13.48 -28.54
CA ASN A 769 48.66 12.43 -29.49
C ASN A 769 50.18 12.17 -29.56
N ASP A 770 50.97 13.23 -29.64
CA ASP A 770 52.43 13.17 -29.75
C ASP A 770 53.08 14.35 -29.02
N ALA A 771 54.22 14.07 -28.38
CA ALA A 771 55.09 15.08 -27.80
C ALA A 771 56.12 15.58 -28.84
N THR A 772 56.56 16.82 -28.69
CA THR A 772 57.44 17.51 -29.64
C THR A 772 58.85 17.76 -29.09
N SER A 773 59.05 17.68 -27.77
CA SER A 773 60.36 17.89 -27.14
C SER A 773 61.33 16.74 -27.48
N ASP A 774 62.62 17.04 -27.53
CA ASP A 774 63.67 16.02 -27.68
C ASP A 774 63.98 15.35 -26.32
N TRP A 775 63.89 14.02 -26.26
CA TRP A 775 64.14 13.21 -25.07
C TRP A 775 65.30 12.21 -25.24
N THR A 776 66.09 12.34 -26.32
CA THR A 776 67.11 11.36 -26.74
C THR A 776 68.13 11.00 -25.65
N ASN A 777 68.50 11.96 -24.80
CA ASN A 777 69.53 11.78 -23.76
C ASN A 777 68.95 11.47 -22.37
N ASN A 778 67.63 11.27 -22.23
CA ASN A 778 67.03 11.07 -20.92
C ASN A 778 67.49 9.75 -20.26
N MET A 779 68.03 9.87 -19.05
CA MET A 779 68.53 8.76 -18.23
C MET A 779 67.45 8.12 -17.36
N LEU A 780 66.29 8.77 -17.23
CA LEU A 780 65.17 8.24 -16.46
C LEU A 780 64.53 7.05 -17.17
N LYS A 781 64.23 6.02 -16.38
CA LYS A 781 63.42 4.85 -16.75
C LYS A 781 62.19 4.79 -15.86
N GLY A 782 61.26 3.88 -16.15
CA GLY A 782 60.07 3.73 -15.32
C GLY A 782 59.31 2.46 -15.64
N SER A 783 58.14 2.31 -15.00
CA SER A 783 57.27 1.15 -15.14
C SER A 783 55.82 1.61 -15.12
N THR A 784 54.96 1.01 -15.94
CA THR A 784 53.52 1.33 -15.99
C THR A 784 52.70 0.58 -14.93
N ILE A 785 53.25 -0.50 -14.39
CA ILE A 785 52.68 -1.29 -13.29
C ILE A 785 53.72 -1.46 -12.19
N ASP A 786 53.27 -1.87 -11.00
CA ASP A 786 54.17 -2.27 -9.92
C ASP A 786 55.09 -3.39 -10.40
N THR A 787 56.40 -3.18 -10.38
CA THR A 787 57.40 -4.12 -10.92
C THR A 787 58.63 -4.15 -10.04
N TYR A 788 59.28 -5.32 -9.96
CA TYR A 788 60.60 -5.47 -9.37
C TYR A 788 61.65 -5.31 -10.46
N VAL A 789 62.51 -4.31 -10.33
CA VAL A 789 63.52 -3.95 -11.34
C VAL A 789 64.90 -4.33 -10.84
N GLU A 790 65.69 -4.98 -11.70
CA GLU A 790 67.06 -5.39 -11.42
C GLU A 790 68.03 -4.20 -11.39
N GLY A 791 68.97 -4.21 -10.45
CA GLY A 791 70.14 -3.35 -10.45
C GLY A 791 70.05 -2.11 -9.54
N PRO A 792 71.19 -1.43 -9.32
CA PRO A 792 71.22 -0.21 -8.52
C PRO A 792 70.52 0.94 -9.26
N ALA A 793 69.43 1.43 -8.69
CA ALA A 793 68.70 2.59 -9.17
C ALA A 793 68.54 3.65 -8.07
N TYR A 794 68.15 4.85 -8.47
CA TYR A 794 67.78 5.93 -7.56
C TYR A 794 66.32 6.32 -7.79
N VAL A 795 65.56 6.41 -6.72
CA VAL A 795 64.15 6.79 -6.73
C VAL A 795 63.99 8.15 -6.06
N LEU A 796 63.02 8.93 -6.51
CA LEU A 796 62.69 10.19 -5.87
C LEU A 796 62.15 9.91 -4.46
N GLY A 797 62.67 10.63 -3.48
CA GLY A 797 62.20 10.55 -2.10
C GLY A 797 62.66 11.75 -1.29
N THR A 798 62.21 11.80 -0.04
CA THR A 798 62.57 12.84 0.91
C THR A 798 63.22 12.19 2.12
N VAL A 799 64.45 12.59 2.46
CA VAL A 799 65.17 12.12 3.64
C VAL A 799 65.67 13.32 4.42
N ASN A 800 65.31 13.41 5.71
CA ASN A 800 65.61 14.55 6.57
C ASN A 800 65.18 15.90 5.97
N ASP A 801 63.95 15.96 5.44
CA ASP A 801 63.36 17.15 4.80
C ASP A 801 64.10 17.64 3.54
N VAL A 802 64.92 16.79 2.93
CA VAL A 802 65.63 17.06 1.67
C VAL A 802 65.06 16.15 0.59
N THR A 803 64.51 16.73 -0.46
CA THR A 803 63.98 16.00 -1.63
C THR A 803 65.11 15.74 -2.64
N GLY A 804 65.23 14.49 -3.09
CA GLY A 804 66.29 14.09 -4.01
C GLY A 804 66.13 12.66 -4.52
N LEU A 805 67.08 12.22 -5.33
CA LEU A 805 67.13 10.85 -5.84
C LEU A 805 67.99 10.00 -4.90
N TYR A 806 67.35 9.11 -4.15
CA TYR A 806 68.02 8.25 -3.18
C TYR A 806 68.15 6.83 -3.70
N LYS A 807 69.27 6.16 -3.36
CA LYS A 807 69.50 4.78 -3.77
C LYS A 807 68.34 3.90 -3.31
N ALA A 808 67.73 3.20 -4.27
CA ALA A 808 66.57 2.36 -4.01
C ALA A 808 66.93 1.24 -3.04
N LYS A 809 66.06 1.00 -2.05
CA LYS A 809 66.24 -0.10 -1.11
C LYS A 809 65.95 -1.42 -1.83
N LEU A 810 66.99 -2.25 -1.97
CA LEU A 810 66.88 -3.61 -2.48
C LEU A 810 66.11 -4.44 -1.45
N LYS A 811 65.08 -5.15 -1.91
CA LYS A 811 64.14 -5.83 -1.01
C LYS A 811 63.83 -7.25 -1.45
N ARG A 812 63.24 -7.43 -2.63
CA ARG A 812 62.61 -8.70 -3.04
C ARG A 812 62.69 -8.88 -4.56
N ASN A 813 62.78 -10.11 -5.04
CA ASN A 813 62.81 -10.45 -6.47
C ASN A 813 61.38 -10.49 -7.05
N GLU A 814 61.26 -10.82 -8.34
CA GLU A 814 59.98 -10.95 -9.07
C GLU A 814 58.96 -11.89 -8.39
N ASN A 815 59.41 -12.84 -7.57
CA ASN A 815 58.55 -13.79 -6.83
C ASN A 815 58.18 -13.31 -5.42
N GLY A 816 58.61 -12.11 -5.01
CA GLY A 816 58.36 -11.57 -3.68
C GLY A 816 59.20 -12.21 -2.56
N GLU A 817 60.25 -12.94 -2.91
CA GLU A 817 61.25 -13.51 -1.98
C GLU A 817 62.33 -12.47 -1.67
N GLU A 818 62.97 -12.54 -0.49
CA GLU A 818 64.09 -11.65 -0.17
C GLU A 818 65.19 -11.75 -1.21
N ASP A 819 65.58 -10.59 -1.73
CA ASP A 819 66.56 -10.48 -2.80
C ASP A 819 67.35 -9.18 -2.63
N THR A 820 68.63 -9.28 -2.90
CA THR A 820 69.61 -8.20 -2.78
C THR A 820 69.92 -7.55 -4.12
N THR A 821 69.23 -7.93 -5.21
CA THR A 821 69.48 -7.41 -6.56
C THR A 821 68.35 -6.57 -7.15
N HIS A 822 67.10 -6.71 -6.65
CA HIS A 822 65.95 -5.97 -7.16
C HIS A 822 65.36 -4.96 -6.15
N PHE A 823 64.80 -3.87 -6.69
CA PHE A 823 63.96 -2.92 -5.95
C PHE A 823 62.54 -2.88 -6.52
N LYS A 824 61.56 -2.52 -5.68
CA LYS A 824 60.19 -2.30 -6.15
C LYS A 824 60.06 -0.89 -6.74
N ASN A 825 59.74 -0.78 -8.02
CA ASN A 825 59.23 0.44 -8.63
C ASN A 825 57.69 0.39 -8.61
N ASN A 826 57.06 1.45 -8.12
CA ASN A 826 55.60 1.53 -8.14
C ASN A 826 55.12 1.96 -9.53
N ALA A 827 53.87 1.61 -9.87
CA ALA A 827 53.23 1.97 -11.12
C ALA A 827 53.35 3.47 -11.43
N ASN A 828 53.64 3.76 -12.69
CA ASN A 828 53.75 5.10 -13.27
C ASN A 828 54.78 6.02 -12.60
N LYS A 829 55.80 5.45 -11.94
CA LYS A 829 56.92 6.21 -11.35
C LYS A 829 58.21 6.02 -12.14
N ALA A 830 58.96 7.11 -12.24
CA ALA A 830 60.30 7.10 -12.83
C ALA A 830 61.40 6.92 -11.77
N TYR A 831 62.49 6.31 -12.21
CA TYR A 831 63.72 6.09 -11.48
C TYR A 831 64.93 6.36 -12.38
N LEU A 832 66.07 6.67 -11.76
CA LEU A 832 67.32 6.94 -12.44
C LEU A 832 68.23 5.71 -12.37
N VAL A 833 68.78 5.31 -13.52
CA VAL A 833 69.86 4.30 -13.61
C VAL A 833 71.16 5.03 -13.91
N VAL A 834 72.21 4.73 -13.12
CA VAL A 834 73.55 5.27 -13.34
C VAL A 834 74.54 4.11 -13.51
N GLU A 835 75.24 4.07 -14.63
CA GLU A 835 76.27 3.04 -14.86
C GLU A 835 77.41 3.21 -13.83
N GLY A 836 77.72 2.15 -13.07
CA GLY A 836 78.76 2.19 -12.03
C GLY A 836 78.34 2.80 -10.68
N ALA A 837 77.04 2.79 -10.33
CA ALA A 837 76.40 3.36 -9.12
C ALA A 837 76.88 2.87 -7.73
N SER A 838 78.14 2.43 -7.58
CA SER A 838 78.68 1.92 -6.31
C SER A 838 79.07 3.00 -5.30
N GLU A 839 79.24 4.28 -5.67
CA GLU A 839 79.87 5.27 -4.78
C GLU A 839 78.92 6.32 -4.12
N SER A 840 77.85 6.77 -4.78
CA SER A 840 76.96 7.82 -4.24
C SER A 840 75.70 7.25 -3.57
N VAL A 841 75.38 7.68 -2.34
CA VAL A 841 74.17 7.24 -1.61
C VAL A 841 72.91 7.95 -2.12
N SER A 842 73.09 9.10 -2.79
CA SER A 842 72.02 9.98 -3.26
C SER A 842 72.53 10.99 -4.29
N TYR A 843 71.60 11.56 -5.06
CA TYR A 843 71.81 12.71 -5.94
C TYR A 843 70.81 13.83 -5.58
N GLY A 844 71.32 15.05 -5.37
CA GLY A 844 70.50 16.25 -5.33
C GLY A 844 69.96 16.61 -6.72
N LEU A 845 68.84 17.33 -6.76
CA LEU A 845 68.25 17.81 -8.02
C LEU A 845 68.79 19.22 -8.34
N ARG A 846 69.40 19.39 -9.52
CA ARG A 846 69.93 20.69 -9.95
C ARG A 846 69.17 21.22 -11.15
N LEU A 847 68.50 22.36 -10.96
CA LEU A 847 67.77 23.06 -12.02
C LEU A 847 68.71 23.66 -13.09
N PRO A 848 68.25 23.81 -14.34
CA PRO A 848 69.03 24.47 -15.39
C PRO A 848 69.52 25.86 -14.96
N GLY A 849 70.79 26.19 -15.26
CA GLY A 849 71.33 27.55 -15.03
C GLY A 849 71.76 27.88 -13.60
N ALA A 850 71.56 27.00 -12.61
CA ALA A 850 72.06 27.21 -11.25
C ALA A 850 73.60 27.17 -11.24
N THR A 851 74.28 28.29 -10.98
CA THR A 851 75.75 28.38 -10.87
C THR A 851 76.19 28.80 -9.46
N GLY A 852 76.14 27.86 -8.49
CA GLY A 852 76.76 27.97 -7.15
C GLY A 852 75.80 28.14 -5.96
N ILE A 853 76.07 27.43 -4.85
CA ILE A 853 75.49 27.46 -3.47
C ILE A 853 73.96 27.41 -3.28
N GLU A 854 73.14 27.57 -4.32
CA GLU A 854 71.69 27.28 -4.33
C GLU A 854 71.44 25.75 -4.31
N GLU A 855 72.17 25.04 -3.46
CA GLU A 855 72.36 23.60 -3.46
C GLU A 855 71.36 22.96 -2.47
N VAL A 856 70.52 22.05 -2.96
CA VAL A 856 69.82 21.08 -2.10
C VAL A 856 70.89 20.13 -1.58
N VAL A 857 71.52 20.50 -0.46
CA VAL A 857 72.62 19.76 0.15
C VAL A 857 72.09 18.40 0.61
N VAL A 858 72.41 17.35 -0.14
CA VAL A 858 72.28 16.00 0.40
C VAL A 858 73.50 15.74 1.28
N GLU A 859 73.30 15.79 2.60
CA GLU A 859 74.34 15.40 3.58
C GLU A 859 74.65 13.90 3.42
N ASN A 860 75.66 13.59 2.60
CA ASN A 860 76.28 12.26 2.54
C ASN A 860 77.01 11.95 3.86
N GLY A 861 76.45 11.03 4.65
CA GLY A 861 77.19 10.06 5.45
C GLY A 861 77.91 10.55 6.71
N VAL A 862 77.79 9.74 7.78
CA VAL A 862 78.42 9.86 9.10
C VAL A 862 79.84 10.46 9.06
N LYS A 863 80.04 11.66 9.60
CA LYS A 863 81.39 12.23 9.78
C LYS A 863 81.60 12.90 11.15
N ALA A 864 82.68 12.46 11.78
CA ALA A 864 83.44 13.02 12.90
C ALA A 864 82.67 13.80 13.99
N ILE A 865 82.47 13.16 15.14
CA ILE A 865 82.12 13.84 16.40
C ILE A 865 83.41 14.41 16.99
N TYR A 866 83.37 15.64 17.50
CA TYR A 866 84.50 16.22 18.23
C TYR A 866 84.08 16.55 19.66
N ASP A 867 84.96 16.30 20.64
CA ASP A 867 84.81 16.90 21.96
C ASP A 867 85.24 18.38 21.95
N LEU A 868 84.98 19.10 23.05
CA LEU A 868 85.31 20.53 23.16
C LEU A 868 86.82 20.83 23.12
N THR A 869 87.69 19.82 23.12
CA THR A 869 89.13 19.98 22.94
C THR A 869 89.56 19.88 21.48
N GLY A 870 88.60 19.66 20.55
CA GLY A 870 88.87 19.48 19.13
C GLY A 870 89.38 18.08 18.79
N ARG A 871 89.31 17.13 19.73
CA ARG A 871 89.66 15.73 19.50
C ARG A 871 88.48 15.00 18.90
N ARG A 872 88.73 14.25 17.81
CA ARG A 872 87.72 13.40 17.17
C ARG A 872 87.40 12.19 18.07
N VAL A 873 86.12 11.90 18.23
CA VAL A 873 85.57 10.78 19.00
C VAL A 873 84.73 9.89 18.08
N GLU A 874 84.86 8.57 18.23
CA GLU A 874 84.15 7.60 17.39
C GLU A 874 82.69 7.41 17.81
N SER A 875 82.37 7.62 19.10
CA SER A 875 81.01 7.58 19.64
C SER A 875 80.93 8.35 20.97
N VAL A 876 79.73 8.79 21.35
CA VAL A 876 79.48 9.48 22.63
C VAL A 876 79.06 8.46 23.69
N THR A 877 79.95 8.18 24.65
CA THR A 877 79.71 7.22 25.75
C THR A 877 79.61 7.89 27.12
N VAL A 878 79.80 9.22 27.18
CA VAL A 878 79.75 10.00 28.42
C VAL A 878 78.90 11.26 28.20
N PRO A 879 78.04 11.65 29.15
CA PRO A 879 77.30 12.91 29.08
C PRO A 879 78.24 14.11 28.94
N GLY A 880 77.97 15.00 27.99
CA GLY A 880 78.84 16.13 27.68
C GLY A 880 78.41 16.90 26.44
N ILE A 881 79.09 18.03 26.18
CA ILE A 881 78.87 18.82 24.97
C ILE A 881 79.85 18.37 23.89
N TYR A 882 79.32 18.06 22.71
CA TYR A 882 80.08 17.63 21.53
C TYR A 882 79.78 18.54 20.34
N ILE A 883 80.70 18.58 19.38
CA ILE A 883 80.47 19.19 18.07
C ILE A 883 80.11 18.07 17.11
N VAL A 884 78.86 18.08 16.65
CA VAL A 884 78.32 17.17 15.63
C VAL A 884 77.81 18.04 14.50
N ASN A 885 78.29 17.81 13.28
CA ASN A 885 77.98 18.62 12.09
C ASN A 885 78.22 20.14 12.31
N GLY A 886 79.30 20.50 13.01
CA GLY A 886 79.65 21.90 13.31
C GLY A 886 78.75 22.59 14.35
N LYS A 887 77.76 21.89 14.92
CA LYS A 887 76.84 22.40 15.94
C LYS A 887 77.16 21.82 17.31
N LYS A 888 77.04 22.64 18.36
CA LYS A 888 77.19 22.19 19.75
C LYS A 888 75.94 21.42 20.18
N VAL A 889 76.11 20.16 20.54
CA VAL A 889 75.05 19.26 21.01
C VAL A 889 75.39 18.83 22.44
N LEU A 890 74.44 18.99 23.37
CA LEU A 890 74.55 18.44 24.72
C LEU A 890 73.97 17.03 24.71
N VAL A 891 74.81 16.02 24.94
CA VAL A 891 74.40 14.64 25.16
C VAL A 891 74.29 14.43 26.67
N LYS A 892 73.12 13.99 27.14
CA LYS A 892 72.80 13.81 28.56
C LYS A 892 73.10 12.40 29.06
#